data_AF-A0A962VFH3-F1
#
_entry.id   AF-A0A962VFH3-F1
#
_cell.length_a   1.000
_cell.length_b   1.000
_cell.length_c   1.000
_cell.angle_alpha   90.00
_cell.angle_beta   90.00
_cell.angle_gamma   90.00
#
_symmetry.space_group_name_H-M   'P 1'
#
loop_
_entity.id
_entity.type
_entity.pdbx_description
1 polymer ?
#
loop_
_entity_poly.entity_id
_entity_poly.type
_entity_poly.pdbx_seq_one_letter_code
_entity_poly.pdbx_strand_id
1 'polypeptide(L)'
;MSEAMQRATRVAGEIYSRFLRDVLETHVLKERVGAQLGEKHKKALQEGKAVDPRTLYLMSISGKGGWDEDADKRARYLQNQNITLLDHLLSVVRGSLLLAALDWLLDDPDMDEADLRQRLSVIAAIGFLHDLDKMLQLRRDEALPLECVQEAVKRYGIAAFLAVDKVELSVDQIRFLIEQAEDSQRYRHPAETPPPRAWKHAVERYVKLADKLDGLWQQHGANGGLEAIIQRLKQDQSLHSPLLAQWAAVDIFDPHHPFLLDELQRRLSFACQPLGGIPPLLETHQDGRLFMLLPQKESAEIKKRALRSLLGSLPFTLEINISNRGLPELLNGQPDHTQLREFLYQEPRKTLGQLFRVRNDLTESVTPFLDDCLGAIGLSPRWPKPTGQTSTPYPDPAALDPGAEPHFLRAAHLVLLLNLKLPVSKKNGLPDYAERERQLLEGLGQSLPEWLASIDDDQSRRVLLSLWATAVASTRTDAAKAVWGTDGLLQHWLEGDDKKPGFNQFFAGEGVAIQKAIERHFGQLLDKQRVRPEDESATGRCLFTDAPSNTIMASNLGLYEVKVSAFTGRDGKPDSISAPAKGEVPISYVSLAEHKLRSEVYSLQGGKPSGVPTLLSSPVTTGLFGALILNNERQFSALSVYDLSRQKVEKGKVNYQGLEAYRQRYRMARLERIPEKTEDQINLLRLLLSACLRIGRPIHVFKGLPTPQKAFFYFDAMPSVLRHLLGCQELRLEQIPAAINRLNMAQTLASTAGLGYDVLNLYAFPRTRFRAICLAWCHAHDALKQSSSQESGALKQLASKLHHEFYDIQERSNQMSESDGALVRLGRAAARIQRRPGGQASTNEEMLVFNICLNSALELRARGQADEASLIHGIAGELETNLVRKEKGAARKHRDEQSLEAACMDFAGQFVTDVWHGVLQGRPPAQKARRLLGSIYRMAFLQAFRDAQEQTNTETLTTEPAQG
;
A
#
# COMPACT_ATOMS: atom_id res chain seq x y z
N MET A 1 -21.00 17.65 29.74
CA MET A 1 -19.88 17.00 29.00
C MET A 1 -18.63 17.77 29.40
N SER A 2 -17.55 17.12 29.82
CA SER A 2 -16.44 17.84 30.47
C SER A 2 -15.65 18.66 29.45
N GLU A 3 -15.74 19.99 29.55
CA GLU A 3 -14.91 20.96 28.84
C GLU A 3 -13.41 20.63 28.97
N ALA A 4 -13.02 20.02 30.09
CA ALA A 4 -11.66 19.56 30.36
C ALA A 4 -11.17 18.47 29.39
N MET A 5 -12.02 17.54 28.94
CA MET A 5 -11.62 16.50 27.97
C MET A 5 -11.36 17.08 26.57
N GLN A 6 -12.17 18.05 26.15
CA GLN A 6 -11.97 18.76 24.89
C GLN A 6 -10.71 19.63 24.97
N ARG A 7 -10.49 20.32 26.09
CA ARG A 7 -9.26 21.08 26.38
C ARG A 7 -8.03 20.17 26.33
N ALA A 8 -8.08 18.99 26.96
CA ALA A 8 -6.99 18.01 26.95
C ALA A 8 -6.63 17.56 25.53
N THR A 9 -7.64 17.15 24.75
CA THR A 9 -7.45 16.73 23.35
C THR A 9 -6.89 17.85 22.48
N ARG A 10 -7.39 19.08 22.66
CA ARG A 10 -6.92 20.27 21.93
C ARG A 10 -5.44 20.53 22.22
N VAL A 11 -5.06 20.69 23.48
CA VAL A 11 -3.68 21.03 23.87
C VAL A 11 -2.71 19.90 23.49
N ALA A 12 -3.06 18.64 23.73
CA ALA A 12 -2.24 17.50 23.30
C ALA A 12 -2.07 17.46 21.77
N GLY A 13 -3.14 17.71 21.01
CA GLY A 13 -3.11 17.80 19.56
C GLY A 13 -2.26 18.94 19.02
N GLU A 14 -2.28 20.10 19.67
CA GLU A 14 -1.43 21.25 19.32
C GLU A 14 0.06 20.94 19.56
N ILE A 15 0.41 20.37 20.72
CA ILE A 15 1.79 19.97 21.03
C ILE A 15 2.28 18.88 20.07
N TYR A 16 1.45 17.87 19.78
CA TYR A 16 1.80 16.81 18.83
C TYR A 16 1.97 17.36 17.40
N SER A 17 1.08 18.26 16.96
CA SER A 17 1.20 18.93 15.65
C SER A 17 2.50 19.71 15.53
N ARG A 18 2.85 20.45 16.59
CA ARG A 18 4.12 21.19 16.67
C ARG A 18 5.31 20.22 16.65
N PHE A 19 5.26 19.13 17.42
CA PHE A 19 6.31 18.13 17.45
C PHE A 19 6.57 17.53 16.06
N LEU A 20 5.51 17.16 15.33
CA LEU A 20 5.69 16.66 13.96
C LEU A 20 6.38 17.70 13.07
N ARG A 21 5.97 18.98 13.11
CA ARG A 21 6.60 20.03 12.30
C ARG A 21 8.06 20.30 12.70
N ASP A 22 8.28 20.56 13.99
CA ASP A 22 9.54 21.10 14.49
C ASP A 22 10.61 20.01 14.64
N VAL A 23 10.22 18.75 14.89
CA VAL A 23 11.16 17.62 15.05
C VAL A 23 11.14 16.71 13.82
N LEU A 24 9.98 16.18 13.42
CA LEU A 24 9.89 15.19 12.35
C LEU A 24 10.21 15.82 10.98
N GLU A 25 9.49 16.86 10.56
CA GLU A 25 9.68 17.49 9.24
C GLU A 25 11.04 18.18 9.11
N THR A 26 11.45 18.89 10.15
CA THR A 26 12.65 19.73 10.11
C THR A 26 13.93 18.91 10.25
N HIS A 27 13.92 17.84 11.03
CA HIS A 27 15.12 17.06 11.35
C HIS A 27 15.05 15.61 10.86
N VAL A 28 14.11 14.81 11.37
CA VAL A 28 14.07 13.36 11.12
C VAL A 28 13.96 13.03 9.62
N LEU A 29 13.17 13.79 8.85
CA LEU A 29 13.00 13.51 7.43
C LEU A 29 14.24 13.72 6.55
N LYS A 30 15.20 14.51 7.03
CA LYS A 30 16.46 14.75 6.31
C LYS A 30 17.45 13.62 6.51
N GLU A 31 17.20 12.77 7.50
CA GLU A 31 18.08 11.70 7.89
C GLU A 31 17.72 10.40 7.20
N ARG A 32 18.56 10.01 6.24
CA ARG A 32 18.27 8.93 5.30
C ARG A 32 19.43 7.96 5.22
N VAL A 33 19.11 6.67 5.14
CA VAL A 33 20.08 5.58 4.90
C VAL A 33 19.88 4.93 3.54
N GLY A 34 20.98 4.47 2.97
CA GLY A 34 21.04 3.84 1.66
C GLY A 34 22.27 4.28 0.88
N ALA A 35 22.36 3.83 -0.38
CA ALA A 35 23.46 4.19 -1.26
C ALA A 35 23.60 5.71 -1.45
N GLN A 36 24.84 6.18 -1.62
CA GLN A 36 25.09 7.58 -1.94
C GLN A 36 24.41 7.96 -3.26
N LEU A 37 23.71 9.10 -3.24
CA LEU A 37 23.06 9.63 -4.43
C LEU A 37 24.10 10.25 -5.37
N GLY A 38 24.00 9.95 -6.67
CA GLY A 38 24.80 10.62 -7.68
C GLY A 38 24.43 12.10 -7.83
N GLU A 39 25.36 12.92 -8.33
CA GLU A 39 25.20 14.38 -8.43
C GLU A 39 23.94 14.81 -9.21
N LYS A 40 23.61 14.09 -10.28
CA LYS A 40 22.38 14.34 -11.06
C LYS A 40 21.11 14.20 -10.22
N HIS A 41 21.08 13.19 -9.34
CA HIS A 41 19.93 12.94 -8.46
C HIS A 41 19.87 13.97 -7.34
N LYS A 42 21.01 14.32 -6.73
CA LYS A 42 21.10 15.40 -5.73
C LYS A 42 20.56 16.72 -6.28
N LYS A 43 20.97 17.11 -7.50
CA LYS A 43 20.47 18.32 -8.16
C LYS A 43 18.96 18.26 -8.40
N ALA A 44 18.42 17.12 -8.86
CA ALA A 44 16.99 16.95 -9.06
C ALA A 44 16.17 17.04 -7.76
N LEU A 45 16.73 16.58 -6.62
CA LEU A 45 16.11 16.75 -5.30
C LEU A 45 16.08 18.22 -4.87
N GLN A 46 17.20 18.94 -5.04
CA GLN A 46 17.29 20.37 -4.71
C GLN A 46 16.32 21.22 -5.54
N GLU A 47 16.09 20.84 -6.80
CA GLU A 47 15.12 21.50 -7.70
C GLU A 47 13.66 21.08 -7.45
N GLY A 48 13.39 20.18 -6.49
CA GLY A 48 12.04 19.66 -6.21
C GLY A 48 11.44 18.79 -7.33
N LYS A 49 12.27 18.30 -8.26
CA LYS A 49 11.86 17.46 -9.41
C LYS A 49 11.91 15.96 -9.09
N ALA A 50 12.49 15.59 -7.95
CA ALA A 50 12.61 14.22 -7.50
C ALA A 50 12.25 14.09 -6.00
N VAL A 51 11.93 12.87 -5.59
CA VAL A 51 11.77 12.47 -4.19
C VAL A 51 12.95 11.60 -3.79
N ASP A 52 13.47 11.79 -2.57
CA ASP A 52 14.62 11.03 -2.09
C ASP A 52 14.25 9.54 -1.95
N PRO A 53 14.91 8.63 -2.70
CA PRO A 53 14.57 7.21 -2.68
C PRO A 53 15.13 6.48 -1.45
N ARG A 54 15.98 7.12 -0.64
CA ARG A 54 16.59 6.52 0.53
C ARG A 54 15.59 6.37 1.67
N THR A 55 15.80 5.35 2.49
CA THR A 55 14.90 5.04 3.62
C THR A 55 15.18 6.00 4.77
N LEU A 56 14.16 6.42 5.54
CA LEU A 56 14.39 7.17 6.78
C LEU A 56 15.19 6.31 7.75
N TYR A 57 16.20 6.89 8.42
CA TYR A 57 17.02 6.12 9.37
C TYR A 57 16.17 5.41 10.41
N LEU A 58 15.27 6.12 11.08
CA LEU A 58 14.39 5.55 12.11
C LEU A 58 13.33 4.58 11.56
N MET A 59 13.06 4.60 10.24
CA MET A 59 12.23 3.57 9.60
C MET A 59 13.03 2.32 9.19
N SER A 60 14.36 2.37 9.22
CA SER A 60 15.23 1.23 8.90
C SER A 60 15.56 0.35 10.11
N ILE A 61 15.18 0.80 11.31
CA ILE A 61 15.41 0.10 12.58
C ILE A 61 14.08 -0.42 13.09
N SER A 62 14.03 -1.67 13.56
CA SER A 62 12.83 -2.20 14.23
C SER A 62 12.70 -1.64 15.63
N GLY A 63 11.53 -1.09 15.97
CA GLY A 63 11.20 -0.70 17.34
C GLY A 63 10.83 -1.92 18.19
N LYS A 64 10.05 -2.83 17.60
CA LYS A 64 9.69 -4.14 18.17
C LYS A 64 9.63 -5.19 17.05
N GLY A 65 9.85 -6.46 17.41
CA GLY A 65 9.61 -7.61 16.53
C GLY A 65 10.51 -7.77 15.32
N GLY A 66 11.76 -7.26 15.37
CA GLY A 66 12.75 -7.33 14.28
C GLY A 66 13.36 -8.72 14.05
N TRP A 67 14.53 -8.77 13.43
CA TRP A 67 15.27 -9.99 13.13
C TRP A 67 16.73 -9.92 13.59
N ASP A 68 17.26 -11.06 14.04
CA ASP A 68 18.66 -11.27 14.44
C ASP A 68 19.14 -12.64 13.94
N GLU A 69 20.45 -12.78 13.70
CA GLU A 69 21.09 -14.04 13.35
C GLU A 69 21.08 -15.02 14.53
N ASP A 70 21.22 -14.49 15.75
CA ASP A 70 21.13 -15.23 17.01
C ASP A 70 19.74 -15.85 17.18
N ALA A 71 19.71 -17.17 17.37
CA ALA A 71 18.47 -17.94 17.42
C ALA A 71 17.57 -17.57 18.62
N ASP A 72 18.15 -17.24 19.77
CA ASP A 72 17.41 -16.92 20.99
C ASP A 72 16.84 -15.51 20.95
N LYS A 73 17.61 -14.54 20.44
CA LYS A 73 17.10 -13.20 20.14
C LYS A 73 15.99 -13.27 19.10
N ARG A 74 16.20 -14.01 18.01
CA ARG A 74 15.20 -14.22 16.96
C ARG A 74 13.91 -14.80 17.52
N ALA A 75 13.98 -15.85 18.35
CA ALA A 75 12.79 -16.46 18.96
C ALA A 75 11.98 -15.45 19.80
N ARG A 76 12.65 -14.57 20.55
CA ARG A 76 11.99 -13.49 21.31
C ARG A 76 11.37 -12.44 20.40
N TYR A 77 12.06 -12.02 19.34
CA TYR A 77 11.51 -11.03 18.42
C TYR A 77 10.29 -11.54 17.66
N LEU A 78 10.28 -12.81 17.25
CA LEU A 78 9.15 -13.43 16.55
C LEU A 78 7.83 -13.42 17.35
N GLN A 79 7.90 -13.28 18.69
CA GLN A 79 6.71 -13.13 19.53
C GLN A 79 5.97 -11.81 19.30
N ASN A 80 6.62 -10.80 18.73
CA ASN A 80 6.05 -9.47 18.54
C ASN A 80 5.74 -9.20 17.06
N GLN A 81 4.72 -8.38 16.82
CA GLN A 81 4.52 -7.70 15.54
C GLN A 81 5.75 -6.84 15.22
N ASN A 82 6.18 -6.84 13.96
CA ASN A 82 7.30 -6.04 13.52
C ASN A 82 6.84 -4.63 13.16
N ILE A 83 7.35 -3.63 13.87
CA ILE A 83 7.10 -2.21 13.60
C ILE A 83 8.43 -1.46 13.55
N THR A 84 8.45 -0.34 12.80
CA THR A 84 9.63 0.53 12.76
C THR A 84 9.80 1.28 14.07
N LEU A 85 11.03 1.68 14.37
CA LEU A 85 11.33 2.47 15.55
C LEU A 85 10.64 3.83 15.48
N LEU A 86 10.59 4.47 14.30
CA LEU A 86 9.87 5.73 14.13
C LEU A 86 8.37 5.61 14.47
N ASP A 87 7.69 4.57 13.97
CA ASP A 87 6.26 4.39 14.24
C ASP A 87 6.01 4.08 15.73
N HIS A 88 6.88 3.29 16.35
CA HIS A 88 6.87 3.03 17.79
C HIS A 88 7.02 4.31 18.61
N LEU A 89 8.08 5.10 18.36
CA LEU A 89 8.35 6.34 19.08
C LEU A 89 7.20 7.34 18.95
N LEU A 90 6.66 7.51 17.75
CA LEU A 90 5.53 8.42 17.51
C LEU A 90 4.21 7.91 18.12
N SER A 91 4.02 6.59 18.19
CA SER A 91 2.92 5.94 18.93
C SER A 91 3.02 6.29 20.42
N VAL A 92 4.19 6.08 21.02
CA VAL A 92 4.45 6.36 22.45
C VAL A 92 4.26 7.84 22.76
N VAL A 93 4.82 8.76 21.96
CA VAL A 93 4.62 10.21 22.14
C VAL A 93 3.13 10.55 22.15
N ARG A 94 2.37 10.04 21.17
CA ARG A 94 0.93 10.32 21.06
C ARG A 94 0.15 9.80 22.26
N GLY A 95 0.37 8.54 22.64
CA GLY A 95 -0.30 7.91 23.78
C GLY A 95 0.02 8.63 25.08
N SER A 96 1.28 8.98 25.30
CA SER A 96 1.73 9.69 26.51
C SER A 96 1.09 11.06 26.65
N LEU A 97 1.03 11.83 25.55
CA LEU A 97 0.42 13.16 25.54
C LEU A 97 -1.08 13.09 25.87
N LEU A 98 -1.81 12.17 25.24
CA LEU A 98 -3.25 12.03 25.47
C LEU A 98 -3.54 11.57 26.91
N LEU A 99 -2.86 10.52 27.38
CA LEU A 99 -3.05 9.99 28.73
C LEU A 99 -2.72 11.04 29.80
N ALA A 100 -1.61 11.76 29.64
CA ALA A 100 -1.19 12.79 30.60
C ALA A 100 -2.16 13.97 30.63
N ALA A 101 -2.52 14.51 29.46
CA ALA A 101 -3.42 15.66 29.38
C ALA A 101 -4.81 15.32 29.96
N LEU A 102 -5.30 14.11 29.72
CA LEU A 102 -6.58 13.66 30.27
C LEU A 102 -6.51 13.45 31.78
N ASP A 103 -5.50 12.74 32.29
CA ASP A 103 -5.41 12.49 33.73
C ASP A 103 -5.31 13.79 34.52
N TRP A 104 -4.46 14.73 34.06
CA TRP A 104 -4.28 16.02 34.74
C TRP A 104 -5.50 16.93 34.68
N LEU A 105 -6.14 17.10 33.52
CA LEU A 105 -7.30 18.00 33.41
C LEU A 105 -8.59 17.39 33.97
N LEU A 106 -8.64 16.07 34.18
CA LEU A 106 -9.74 15.44 34.92
C LEU A 106 -9.55 15.54 36.43
N ASP A 107 -8.30 15.59 36.91
CA ASP A 107 -7.95 15.80 38.32
C ASP A 107 -8.05 17.30 38.70
N ASP A 108 -7.51 18.18 37.85
CA ASP A 108 -7.51 19.63 37.99
C ASP A 108 -7.94 20.31 36.66
N PRO A 109 -9.26 20.53 36.45
CA PRO A 109 -9.78 21.18 35.25
C PRO A 109 -9.26 22.59 35.01
N ASP A 110 -8.84 23.29 36.07
CA ASP A 110 -8.40 24.68 36.07
C ASP A 110 -6.87 24.83 35.99
N MET A 111 -6.15 23.71 35.80
CA MET A 111 -4.69 23.69 35.64
C MET A 111 -4.25 24.76 34.64
N ASP A 112 -3.21 25.53 34.99
CA ASP A 112 -2.65 26.57 34.13
C ASP A 112 -2.19 25.99 32.78
N GLU A 113 -2.59 26.65 31.68
CA GLU A 113 -2.29 26.13 30.35
C GLU A 113 -0.79 26.17 30.03
N ALA A 114 -0.03 27.11 30.59
CA ALA A 114 1.41 27.18 30.36
C ALA A 114 2.14 26.03 31.09
N ASP A 115 1.78 25.72 32.34
CA ASP A 115 2.31 24.55 33.05
C ASP A 115 1.94 23.24 32.33
N LEU A 116 0.70 23.10 31.86
CA LEU A 116 0.27 21.94 31.08
C LEU A 116 1.12 21.77 29.81
N ARG A 117 1.31 22.85 29.03
CA ARG A 117 2.13 22.83 27.80
C ARG A 117 3.58 22.47 28.09
N GLN A 118 4.18 23.03 29.14
CA GLN A 118 5.55 22.72 29.54
C GLN A 118 5.74 21.23 29.81
N ARG A 119 4.87 20.64 30.64
CA ARG A 119 4.97 19.22 31.00
C ARG A 119 4.72 18.31 29.80
N LEU A 120 3.73 18.63 28.95
CA LEU A 120 3.45 17.87 27.72
C LEU A 120 4.63 17.93 26.74
N SER A 121 5.32 19.06 26.62
CA SER A 121 6.51 19.19 25.77
C SER A 121 7.68 18.35 26.27
N VAL A 122 7.89 18.27 27.58
CA VAL A 122 8.87 17.34 28.15
C VAL A 122 8.48 15.89 27.84
N ILE A 123 7.21 15.51 28.02
CA ILE A 123 6.72 14.17 27.68
C ILE A 123 6.96 13.84 26.20
N ALA A 124 6.68 14.76 25.28
CA ALA A 124 6.88 14.53 23.85
C ALA A 124 8.36 14.32 23.51
N ALA A 125 9.24 15.16 24.06
CA ALA A 125 10.68 15.07 23.84
C ALA A 125 11.25 13.75 24.39
N ILE A 126 10.93 13.41 25.64
CA ILE A 126 11.47 12.21 26.28
C ILE A 126 10.82 10.94 25.70
N GLY A 127 9.52 10.95 25.39
CA GLY A 127 8.85 9.84 24.72
C GLY A 127 9.45 9.52 23.35
N PHE A 128 9.95 10.52 22.62
CA PHE A 128 10.67 10.29 21.37
C PHE A 128 12.10 9.76 21.57
N LEU A 129 12.75 10.12 22.67
CA LEU A 129 14.13 9.73 22.96
C LEU A 129 14.25 8.50 23.89
N HIS A 130 13.14 7.92 24.36
CA HIS A 130 13.17 6.90 25.42
C HIS A 130 13.96 5.63 25.02
N ASP A 131 13.94 5.29 23.73
CA ASP A 131 14.62 4.14 23.11
C ASP A 131 15.93 4.57 22.40
N LEU A 132 16.60 5.62 22.91
CA LEU A 132 17.83 6.15 22.28
C LEU A 132 18.97 5.12 22.26
N ASP A 133 19.01 4.21 23.22
CA ASP A 133 19.94 3.07 23.23
C ASP A 133 19.78 2.19 21.98
N LYS A 134 18.54 1.88 21.57
CA LYS A 134 18.25 1.14 20.33
C LYS A 134 18.64 1.92 19.08
N MET A 135 18.40 3.23 19.08
CA MET A 135 18.82 4.11 17.98
C MET A 135 20.33 4.09 17.77
N LEU A 136 21.09 3.95 18.86
CA LEU A 136 22.55 3.89 18.89
C LEU A 136 23.09 2.45 18.82
N GLN A 137 22.22 1.44 18.77
CA GLN A 137 22.56 0.02 18.77
C GLN A 137 23.40 -0.41 19.98
N LEU A 138 23.21 0.26 21.12
CA LEU A 138 23.88 -0.07 22.38
C LEU A 138 23.34 -1.39 22.95
N ARG A 139 24.17 -2.09 23.72
CA ARG A 139 23.68 -3.22 24.51
C ARG A 139 22.81 -2.71 25.66
N ARG A 140 21.85 -3.52 26.12
CA ARG A 140 20.84 -3.13 27.12
C ARG A 140 21.42 -2.76 28.50
N ASP A 141 22.61 -3.26 28.79
CA ASP A 141 23.38 -3.01 30.00
C ASP A 141 24.41 -1.88 29.83
N GLU A 142 24.60 -1.40 28.61
CA GLU A 142 25.53 -0.31 28.31
C GLU A 142 24.96 1.04 28.75
N ALA A 143 25.81 1.87 29.35
CA ALA A 143 25.40 3.19 29.80
C ALA A 143 25.22 4.13 28.60
N LEU A 144 24.15 4.94 28.62
CA LEU A 144 23.91 5.95 27.59
C LEU A 144 24.88 7.14 27.76
N PRO A 145 25.85 7.36 26.86
CA PRO A 145 26.85 8.41 27.04
C PRO A 145 26.23 9.80 26.87
N LEU A 146 26.63 10.77 27.71
CA LEU A 146 26.12 12.14 27.65
C LEU A 146 26.37 12.79 26.28
N GLU A 147 27.53 12.54 25.68
CA GLU A 147 27.88 13.02 24.34
C GLU A 147 26.88 12.54 23.27
N CYS A 148 26.44 11.29 23.37
CA CYS A 148 25.45 10.73 22.46
C CYS A 148 24.06 11.34 22.68
N VAL A 149 23.68 11.63 23.94
CA VAL A 149 22.43 12.34 24.25
C VAL A 149 22.48 13.77 23.70
N GLN A 150 23.58 14.48 23.89
CA GLN A 150 23.78 15.83 23.36
C GLN A 150 23.65 15.85 21.83
N GLU A 151 24.29 14.90 21.15
CA GLU A 151 24.21 14.80 19.70
C GLU A 151 22.78 14.46 19.25
N ALA A 152 22.06 13.57 19.94
CA ALA A 152 20.67 13.27 19.61
C ALA A 152 19.75 14.50 19.78
N VAL A 153 19.90 15.24 20.89
CA VAL A 153 19.14 16.47 21.16
C VAL A 153 19.38 17.52 20.07
N LYS A 154 20.63 17.66 19.61
CA LYS A 154 21.00 18.56 18.52
C LYS A 154 20.47 18.07 17.17
N ARG A 155 20.69 16.80 16.86
CA ARG A 155 20.31 16.14 15.60
C ARG A 155 18.82 16.29 15.33
N TYR A 156 17.98 16.12 16.34
CA TYR A 156 16.52 16.18 16.23
C TYR A 156 15.90 17.52 16.64
N GLY A 157 16.70 18.54 16.96
CA GLY A 157 16.18 19.87 17.30
C GLY A 157 15.36 19.91 18.60
N ILE A 158 15.60 18.98 19.52
CA ILE A 158 14.78 18.80 20.74
C ILE A 158 14.86 20.03 21.65
N ALA A 159 16.05 20.64 21.78
CA ALA A 159 16.22 21.86 22.56
C ALA A 159 15.38 23.03 22.00
N ALA A 160 15.35 23.19 20.67
CA ALA A 160 14.55 24.24 20.03
C ALA A 160 13.04 24.01 20.21
N PHE A 161 12.59 22.75 20.13
CA PHE A 161 11.20 22.39 20.40
C PHE A 161 10.77 22.70 21.85
N LEU A 162 11.63 22.39 22.82
CA LEU A 162 11.37 22.64 24.24
C LEU A 162 11.37 24.14 24.61
N ALA A 163 12.26 24.91 23.98
CA ALA A 163 12.40 26.35 24.25
C ALA A 163 11.13 27.17 23.96
N VAL A 164 10.26 26.69 23.04
CA VAL A 164 8.99 27.37 22.71
C VAL A 164 8.08 27.52 23.93
N ASP A 165 8.07 26.52 24.83
CA ASP A 165 7.30 26.57 26.08
C ASP A 165 8.16 26.96 27.29
N LYS A 166 9.35 27.54 27.05
CA LYS A 166 10.31 27.95 28.09
C LYS A 166 10.81 26.79 28.96
N VAL A 167 10.96 25.61 28.36
CA VAL A 167 11.56 24.45 29.03
C VAL A 167 13.05 24.39 28.69
N GLU A 168 13.88 24.44 29.73
CA GLU A 168 15.33 24.24 29.63
C GLU A 168 15.72 22.98 30.40
N LEU A 169 16.38 22.05 29.71
CA LEU A 169 16.87 20.80 30.27
C LEU A 169 18.32 20.60 29.86
N SER A 170 19.19 20.31 30.84
CA SER A 170 20.57 19.92 30.56
C SER A 170 20.64 18.49 30.02
N VAL A 171 21.75 18.14 29.37
CA VAL A 171 21.94 16.82 28.73
C VAL A 171 21.86 15.69 29.75
N ASP A 172 22.41 15.88 30.95
CA ASP A 172 22.35 14.92 32.05
C ASP A 172 20.93 14.75 32.61
N GLN A 173 20.14 15.82 32.66
CA GLN A 173 18.72 15.75 33.01
C GLN A 173 17.91 14.98 31.97
N ILE A 174 18.18 15.18 30.67
CA ILE A 174 17.53 14.43 29.59
C ILE A 174 17.87 12.94 29.70
N ARG A 175 19.15 12.58 29.90
CA ARG A 175 19.55 11.19 30.14
C ARG A 175 18.81 10.61 31.34
N PHE A 176 18.80 11.33 32.46
CA PHE A 176 18.11 10.88 33.67
C PHE A 176 16.61 10.63 33.42
N LEU A 177 15.93 11.52 32.68
CA LEU A 177 14.52 11.36 32.34
C LEU A 177 14.27 10.18 31.40
N ILE A 178 15.14 9.95 30.41
CA ILE A 178 15.08 8.74 29.54
C ILE A 178 15.13 7.48 30.40
N GLU A 179 16.06 7.41 31.36
CA GLU A 179 16.18 6.28 32.28
C GLU A 179 14.96 6.10 33.20
N GLN A 180 14.17 7.15 33.47
CA GLN A 180 12.92 7.01 34.23
C GLN A 180 11.78 6.42 33.39
N ALA A 181 11.85 6.46 32.06
CA ALA A 181 10.86 5.84 31.19
C ALA A 181 10.96 4.30 31.18
N GLU A 182 12.11 3.74 31.59
CA GLU A 182 12.36 2.30 31.60
C GLU A 182 12.63 1.72 33.01
N ASP A 183 11.89 0.68 33.39
CA ASP A 183 12.08 -0.02 34.67
C ASP A 183 13.48 -0.60 34.87
N SER A 184 14.10 -1.11 33.80
CA SER A 184 15.41 -1.76 33.86
C SER A 184 16.59 -0.80 33.96
N GLN A 185 16.37 0.50 33.73
CA GLN A 185 17.42 1.52 33.70
C GLN A 185 17.27 2.56 34.80
N ARG A 186 16.16 2.53 35.53
CA ARG A 186 15.83 3.51 36.55
C ARG A 186 16.94 3.67 37.59
N TYR A 187 17.35 4.92 37.80
CA TYR A 187 18.36 5.33 38.80
C TYR A 187 19.79 4.84 38.54
N ARG A 188 20.12 4.39 37.32
CA ARG A 188 21.51 4.05 36.99
C ARG A 188 22.41 5.27 37.09
N HIS A 189 21.98 6.43 36.58
CA HIS A 189 22.80 7.63 36.60
C HIS A 189 22.00 8.86 37.09
N PRO A 190 22.18 9.29 38.35
CA PRO A 190 21.59 10.54 38.82
C PRO A 190 22.12 11.73 38.01
N ALA A 191 21.25 12.72 37.75
CA ALA A 191 21.65 14.01 37.21
C ALA A 191 22.39 14.83 38.27
N GLU A 192 23.32 15.68 37.85
CA GLU A 192 24.06 16.57 38.75
C GLU A 192 23.10 17.61 39.36
N THR A 193 22.22 18.18 38.53
CA THR A 193 21.08 18.96 38.98
C THR A 193 19.79 18.22 38.65
N PRO A 194 18.99 17.80 39.64
CA PRO A 194 17.79 17.03 39.38
C PRO A 194 16.76 17.86 38.59
N PRO A 195 16.07 17.27 37.59
CA PRO A 195 14.99 17.97 36.91
C PRO A 195 13.80 18.21 37.89
N PRO A 196 12.93 19.19 37.61
CA PRO A 196 11.69 19.39 38.34
C PRO A 196 10.92 18.09 38.59
N ARG A 197 10.47 17.89 39.84
CA ARG A 197 9.78 16.66 40.26
C ARG A 197 8.56 16.35 39.40
N ALA A 198 7.82 17.39 39.01
CA ALA A 198 6.65 17.26 38.14
C ALA A 198 7.01 16.59 36.80
N TRP A 199 8.15 16.94 36.20
CA TRP A 199 8.60 16.37 34.93
C TRP A 199 9.07 14.92 35.09
N LYS A 200 9.82 14.63 36.16
CA LYS A 200 10.22 13.25 36.51
C LYS A 200 8.99 12.34 36.62
N HIS A 201 8.01 12.74 37.43
CA HIS A 201 6.80 11.95 37.64
C HIS A 201 5.96 11.80 36.37
N ALA A 202 5.89 12.86 35.55
CA ALA A 202 5.20 12.83 34.27
C ALA A 202 5.77 11.76 33.32
N VAL A 203 7.10 11.71 33.18
CA VAL A 203 7.79 10.73 32.33
C VAL A 203 7.64 9.32 32.88
N GLU A 204 7.93 9.12 34.17
CA GLU A 204 7.86 7.81 34.83
C GLU A 204 6.46 7.18 34.73
N ARG A 205 5.43 8.03 34.69
CA ARG A 205 4.04 7.59 34.63
C ARG A 205 3.56 7.36 33.20
N TYR A 206 3.58 8.40 32.36
CA TYR A 206 2.85 8.37 31.09
C TYR A 206 3.66 7.83 29.93
N VAL A 207 4.95 8.15 29.84
CA VAL A 207 5.84 7.60 28.77
C VAL A 207 5.98 6.10 28.94
N LYS A 208 6.27 5.68 30.17
CA LYS A 208 6.37 4.27 30.53
C LYS A 208 5.07 3.51 30.28
N LEU A 209 3.92 4.06 30.70
CA LEU A 209 2.63 3.42 30.46
C LEU A 209 2.36 3.27 28.96
N ALA A 210 2.60 4.32 28.16
CA ALA A 210 2.38 4.27 26.72
C ALA A 210 3.26 3.22 26.02
N ASP A 211 4.57 3.15 26.33
CA ASP A 211 5.45 2.08 25.80
C ASP A 211 4.98 0.68 26.24
N LYS A 212 4.53 0.55 27.50
CA LYS A 212 4.04 -0.74 28.00
C LYS A 212 2.77 -1.20 27.27
N LEU A 213 1.82 -0.29 27.02
CA LEU A 213 0.59 -0.60 26.28
C LEU A 213 0.92 -0.93 24.81
N ASP A 214 1.84 -0.20 24.18
CA ASP A 214 2.32 -0.50 22.83
C ASP A 214 2.96 -1.89 22.78
N GLY A 215 3.84 -2.22 23.74
CA GLY A 215 4.46 -3.54 23.85
C GLY A 215 3.48 -4.70 24.06
N LEU A 216 2.45 -4.52 24.90
CA LEU A 216 1.39 -5.52 25.09
C LEU A 216 0.63 -5.78 23.77
N TRP A 217 0.32 -4.72 23.02
CA TRP A 217 -0.27 -4.86 21.71
C TRP A 217 0.63 -5.63 20.75
N GLN A 218 1.92 -5.26 20.64
CA GLN A 218 2.81 -5.94 19.70
C GLN A 218 2.96 -7.44 20.03
N GLN A 219 2.95 -7.81 21.30
CA GLN A 219 3.09 -9.20 21.74
C GLN A 219 1.81 -10.04 21.47
N HIS A 220 0.66 -9.55 21.91
CA HIS A 220 -0.61 -10.29 21.87
C HIS A 220 -1.38 -10.07 20.57
N GLY A 221 -1.35 -8.85 20.03
CA GLY A 221 -2.02 -8.44 18.80
C GLY A 221 -3.48 -8.89 18.74
N ALA A 222 -3.83 -9.57 17.66
CA ALA A 222 -5.18 -10.12 17.44
C ALA A 222 -5.60 -11.22 18.43
N ASN A 223 -4.67 -11.77 19.22
CA ASN A 223 -4.89 -12.83 20.19
C ASN A 223 -4.96 -12.27 21.62
N GLY A 224 -5.92 -11.36 21.86
CA GLY A 224 -6.18 -10.82 23.19
C GLY A 224 -5.46 -9.50 23.53
N GLY A 225 -4.94 -8.77 22.53
CA GLY A 225 -4.22 -7.53 22.76
C GLY A 225 -5.06 -6.42 23.40
N LEU A 226 -6.33 -6.26 22.99
CA LEU A 226 -7.22 -5.26 23.59
C LEU A 226 -7.52 -5.59 25.06
N GLU A 227 -7.76 -6.86 25.37
CA GLU A 227 -8.02 -7.34 26.72
C GLU A 227 -6.79 -7.10 27.62
N ALA A 228 -5.59 -7.41 27.14
CA ALA A 228 -4.35 -7.17 27.87
C ALA A 228 -4.14 -5.68 28.21
N ILE A 229 -4.41 -4.78 27.26
CA ILE A 229 -4.33 -3.33 27.44
C ILE A 229 -5.38 -2.86 28.46
N ILE A 230 -6.64 -3.26 28.30
CA ILE A 230 -7.71 -2.88 29.23
C ILE A 230 -7.39 -3.37 30.64
N GLN A 231 -6.89 -4.61 30.78
CA GLN A 231 -6.49 -5.15 32.08
C GLN A 231 -5.35 -4.34 32.68
N ARG A 232 -4.34 -3.97 31.89
CA ARG A 232 -3.24 -3.13 32.35
C ARG A 232 -3.74 -1.77 32.86
N LEU A 233 -4.60 -1.10 32.09
CA LEU A 233 -5.18 0.20 32.47
C LEU A 233 -6.01 0.12 33.77
N LYS A 234 -6.74 -0.98 34.00
CA LYS A 234 -7.51 -1.19 35.24
C LYS A 234 -6.65 -1.47 36.47
N GLN A 235 -5.49 -2.08 36.29
CA GLN A 235 -4.59 -2.45 37.38
C GLN A 235 -3.56 -1.36 37.69
N ASP A 236 -3.40 -0.37 36.81
CA ASP A 236 -2.40 0.67 36.97
C ASP A 236 -2.81 1.69 38.04
N GLN A 237 -2.17 1.60 39.21
CA GLN A 237 -2.42 2.49 40.34
C GLN A 237 -1.82 3.89 40.15
N SER A 238 -1.11 4.14 39.05
CA SER A 238 -0.48 5.43 38.80
C SER A 238 -1.44 6.45 38.18
N LEU A 239 -2.58 6.06 37.63
CA LEU A 239 -3.57 6.99 37.08
C LEU A 239 -4.46 7.54 38.20
N HIS A 240 -4.66 8.86 38.25
CA HIS A 240 -5.55 9.46 39.25
C HIS A 240 -7.02 9.30 38.85
N SER A 241 -7.31 9.40 37.55
CA SER A 241 -8.67 9.36 37.03
C SER A 241 -9.16 7.93 36.74
N PRO A 242 -10.24 7.47 37.38
CA PRO A 242 -10.84 6.17 37.09
C PRO A 242 -11.48 6.10 35.70
N LEU A 243 -11.70 7.24 35.03
CA LEU A 243 -12.23 7.30 33.66
C LEU A 243 -11.26 6.74 32.63
N LEU A 244 -9.94 6.83 32.88
CA LEU A 244 -8.92 6.28 31.99
C LEU A 244 -8.86 4.74 32.00
N ALA A 245 -9.64 4.08 32.86
CA ALA A 245 -9.81 2.63 32.86
C ALA A 245 -11.13 2.17 32.18
N GLN A 246 -11.96 3.09 31.70
CA GLN A 246 -13.32 2.81 31.20
C GLN A 246 -13.37 2.82 29.67
N TRP A 247 -12.97 1.69 29.07
CA TRP A 247 -12.93 1.52 27.62
C TRP A 247 -13.82 0.37 27.15
N ALA A 248 -14.51 0.60 26.04
CA ALA A 248 -15.26 -0.41 25.30
C ALA A 248 -14.46 -0.85 24.07
N ALA A 249 -14.20 -2.15 23.97
CA ALA A 249 -13.51 -2.76 22.83
C ALA A 249 -14.44 -2.91 21.62
N VAL A 250 -13.99 -2.42 20.47
CA VAL A 250 -14.48 -2.78 19.14
C VAL A 250 -13.46 -3.74 18.55
N ASP A 251 -13.90 -4.96 18.25
CA ASP A 251 -13.10 -6.01 17.64
C ASP A 251 -13.98 -6.68 16.57
N ILE A 252 -13.71 -6.34 15.31
CA ILE A 252 -14.49 -6.81 14.17
C ILE A 252 -13.54 -7.54 13.22
N PHE A 253 -13.80 -8.82 12.99
CA PHE A 253 -13.13 -9.59 11.95
C PHE A 253 -14.08 -9.75 10.76
N ASP A 254 -13.80 -9.05 9.67
CA ASP A 254 -14.54 -9.12 8.41
C ASP A 254 -13.61 -9.02 7.20
N PRO A 255 -12.84 -10.09 6.91
CA PRO A 255 -11.85 -10.09 5.84
C PRO A 255 -12.44 -10.01 4.43
N HIS A 256 -13.77 -10.18 4.30
CA HIS A 256 -14.47 -10.07 3.02
C HIS A 256 -14.80 -8.63 2.63
N HIS A 257 -14.87 -7.71 3.61
CA HIS A 257 -15.32 -6.33 3.38
C HIS A 257 -14.34 -5.26 3.90
N PRO A 258 -13.04 -5.30 3.52
CA PRO A 258 -12.02 -4.40 4.04
C PRO A 258 -12.21 -2.92 3.65
N PHE A 259 -12.88 -2.58 2.55
CA PHE A 259 -13.13 -1.18 2.20
C PHE A 259 -14.27 -0.60 3.04
N LEU A 260 -15.33 -1.38 3.30
CA LEU A 260 -16.37 -1.01 4.25
C LEU A 260 -15.81 -0.87 5.68
N LEU A 261 -14.90 -1.75 6.11
CA LEU A 261 -14.21 -1.61 7.40
C LEU A 261 -13.38 -0.33 7.52
N ASP A 262 -12.69 0.09 6.46
CA ASP A 262 -11.98 1.39 6.43
C ASP A 262 -12.95 2.54 6.70
N GLU A 263 -14.08 2.56 6.00
CA GLU A 263 -15.07 3.61 6.17
C GLU A 263 -15.68 3.57 7.58
N LEU A 264 -16.00 2.38 8.09
CA LEU A 264 -16.51 2.22 9.46
C LEU A 264 -15.51 2.75 10.49
N GLN A 265 -14.22 2.39 10.39
CA GLN A 265 -13.17 2.91 11.26
C GLN A 265 -13.16 4.44 11.25
N ARG A 266 -13.15 5.06 10.05
CA ARG A 266 -13.14 6.52 9.92
C ARG A 266 -14.37 7.16 10.57
N ARG A 267 -15.56 6.57 10.39
CA ARG A 267 -16.81 7.08 10.99
C ARG A 267 -16.83 6.92 12.51
N LEU A 268 -16.30 5.82 13.05
CA LEU A 268 -16.15 5.63 14.49
C LEU A 268 -15.21 6.66 15.09
N SER A 269 -14.04 6.88 14.48
CA SER A 269 -13.08 7.89 14.96
C SER A 269 -13.62 9.30 14.87
N PHE A 270 -14.33 9.63 13.79
CA PHE A 270 -15.00 10.93 13.63
C PHE A 270 -16.11 11.15 14.68
N ALA A 271 -16.93 10.14 14.97
CA ALA A 271 -18.01 10.24 15.95
C ALA A 271 -17.50 10.28 17.40
N CYS A 272 -16.34 9.67 17.68
CA CYS A 272 -15.76 9.59 19.02
C CYS A 272 -15.42 10.97 19.60
N GLN A 273 -14.76 11.85 18.83
CA GLN A 273 -14.32 13.16 19.32
C GLN A 273 -15.47 14.11 19.75
N PRO A 274 -16.52 14.35 18.95
CA PRO A 274 -17.60 15.25 19.35
C PRO A 274 -18.51 14.66 20.43
N LEU A 275 -18.64 13.33 20.55
CA LEU A 275 -19.51 12.68 21.54
C LEU A 275 -18.78 12.38 22.85
N GLY A 276 -17.59 11.79 22.77
CA GLY A 276 -16.77 11.40 23.92
C GLY A 276 -15.78 12.47 24.38
N GLY A 277 -15.63 13.58 23.64
CA GLY A 277 -14.66 14.65 23.94
C GLY A 277 -13.21 14.28 23.63
N ILE A 278 -12.94 13.04 23.21
CA ILE A 278 -11.62 12.47 22.96
C ILE A 278 -11.63 11.57 21.71
N PRO A 279 -10.50 11.41 21.00
CA PRO A 279 -10.38 10.37 19.98
C PRO A 279 -10.47 8.97 20.59
N PRO A 280 -10.64 7.91 19.77
CA PRO A 280 -10.43 6.54 20.23
C PRO A 280 -9.05 6.42 20.89
N LEU A 281 -8.93 5.69 22.00
CA LEU A 281 -7.61 5.52 22.63
C LEU A 281 -6.67 4.77 21.70
N LEU A 282 -7.19 3.75 21.01
CA LEU A 282 -6.47 2.93 20.05
C LEU A 282 -7.30 2.77 18.78
N GLU A 283 -6.64 2.71 17.62
CA GLU A 283 -7.30 2.39 16.35
C GLU A 283 -6.34 1.70 15.35
N THR A 284 -6.69 0.48 14.95
CA THR A 284 -5.94 -0.28 13.94
C THR A 284 -6.90 -1.04 13.05
N HIS A 285 -6.74 -0.91 11.73
CA HIS A 285 -7.36 -1.80 10.76
C HIS A 285 -6.28 -2.42 9.88
N GLN A 286 -6.09 -3.72 10.03
CA GLN A 286 -5.13 -4.49 9.26
C GLN A 286 -5.62 -5.93 9.14
N ASP A 287 -5.34 -6.56 8.00
CA ASP A 287 -5.59 -7.97 7.71
C ASP A 287 -7.06 -8.38 7.91
N GLY A 288 -7.98 -7.49 7.53
CA GLY A 288 -9.42 -7.74 7.64
C GLY A 288 -9.97 -7.66 9.06
N ARG A 289 -9.19 -7.14 10.02
CA ARG A 289 -9.62 -6.99 11.41
C ARG A 289 -9.48 -5.55 11.89
N LEU A 290 -10.57 -5.00 12.41
CA LEU A 290 -10.65 -3.68 12.99
C LEU A 290 -10.63 -3.77 14.52
N PHE A 291 -9.68 -3.08 15.14
CA PHE A 291 -9.54 -2.94 16.57
C PHE A 291 -9.63 -1.48 16.98
N MET A 292 -10.50 -1.16 17.94
CA MET A 292 -10.57 0.19 18.53
C MET A 292 -10.94 0.13 20.01
N LEU A 293 -10.49 1.13 20.77
CA LEU A 293 -10.97 1.40 22.13
C LEU A 293 -11.74 2.71 22.17
N LEU A 294 -13.03 2.64 22.48
CA LEU A 294 -13.93 3.78 22.60
C LEU A 294 -14.24 4.09 24.07
N PRO A 295 -14.54 5.35 24.43
CA PRO A 295 -15.03 5.70 25.76
C PRO A 295 -16.25 4.83 26.12
N GLN A 296 -16.20 4.14 27.26
CA GLN A 296 -17.21 3.12 27.58
C GLN A 296 -18.63 3.71 27.69
N LYS A 297 -18.76 4.90 28.29
CA LYS A 297 -20.04 5.56 28.54
C LYS A 297 -20.73 5.99 27.24
N GLU A 298 -20.00 6.57 26.30
CA GLU A 298 -20.53 7.06 25.03
C GLU A 298 -20.49 6.02 23.90
N SER A 299 -19.93 4.82 24.15
CA SER A 299 -19.66 3.80 23.11
C SER A 299 -20.88 3.46 22.25
N ALA A 300 -22.05 3.25 22.86
CA ALA A 300 -23.26 2.89 22.13
C ALA A 300 -23.70 4.01 21.16
N GLU A 301 -23.66 5.26 21.60
CA GLU A 301 -24.05 6.40 20.77
C GLU A 301 -23.02 6.68 19.67
N ILE A 302 -21.72 6.50 19.97
CA ILE A 302 -20.65 6.58 18.97
C ILE A 302 -20.87 5.55 17.86
N LYS A 303 -21.12 4.28 18.23
CA LYS A 303 -21.39 3.20 17.27
C LYS A 303 -22.60 3.50 16.39
N LYS A 304 -23.71 3.92 17.00
CA LYS A 304 -24.95 4.28 16.30
C LYS A 304 -24.76 5.45 15.32
N ARG A 305 -24.12 6.54 15.77
CA ARG A 305 -23.84 7.71 14.92
C ARG A 305 -22.89 7.36 13.77
N ALA A 306 -21.85 6.56 14.05
CA ALA A 306 -20.90 6.11 13.05
C ALA A 306 -21.57 5.25 11.97
N LEU A 307 -22.41 4.29 12.36
CA LEU A 307 -23.13 3.42 11.43
C LEU A 307 -24.10 4.23 10.56
N ARG A 308 -24.88 5.14 11.15
CA ARG A 308 -25.76 6.05 10.38
C ARG A 308 -24.95 6.89 9.37
N SER A 309 -23.81 7.43 9.80
CA SER A 309 -22.93 8.23 8.93
C SER A 309 -22.28 7.40 7.82
N LEU A 310 -21.98 6.12 8.07
CA LEU A 310 -21.49 5.19 7.05
C LEU A 310 -22.56 5.05 5.96
N LEU A 311 -23.77 4.64 6.33
CA LEU A 311 -24.89 4.40 5.41
C LEU A 311 -25.20 5.61 4.52
N GLY A 312 -25.24 6.81 5.11
CA GLY A 312 -25.51 8.05 4.37
C GLY A 312 -24.39 8.49 3.43
N SER A 313 -23.23 7.83 3.43
CA SER A 313 -22.08 8.19 2.59
C SER A 313 -21.71 7.15 1.54
N LEU A 314 -22.41 6.02 1.53
CA LEU A 314 -22.17 4.99 0.54
C LEU A 314 -22.83 5.36 -0.80
N PRO A 315 -22.27 4.96 -1.96
CA PRO A 315 -22.74 5.29 -3.30
C PRO A 315 -23.99 4.48 -3.72
N PHE A 316 -24.93 4.34 -2.80
CA PHE A 316 -26.23 3.68 -3.01
C PHE A 316 -27.38 4.59 -2.56
N THR A 317 -27.12 5.89 -2.46
CA THR A 317 -28.15 6.92 -2.29
C THR A 317 -28.83 7.20 -3.61
N LEU A 318 -29.94 7.94 -3.57
CA LEU A 318 -30.58 8.48 -4.76
C LEU A 318 -29.56 9.23 -5.64
N GLU A 319 -29.56 8.94 -6.93
CA GLU A 319 -28.67 9.58 -7.91
C GLU A 319 -29.49 10.08 -9.11
N ILE A 320 -29.00 11.16 -9.73
CA ILE A 320 -29.55 11.70 -10.98
C ILE A 320 -28.51 11.59 -12.11
N ASN A 321 -28.84 10.82 -13.14
CA ASN A 321 -28.04 10.73 -14.35
C ASN A 321 -28.69 11.54 -15.47
N ILE A 322 -27.93 12.43 -16.11
CA ILE A 322 -28.43 13.32 -17.17
C ILE A 322 -27.65 13.05 -18.44
N SER A 323 -28.35 12.61 -19.49
CA SER A 323 -27.73 12.35 -20.80
C SER A 323 -27.18 13.63 -21.45
N ASN A 324 -26.36 13.47 -22.48
CA ASN A 324 -25.85 14.61 -23.28
C ASN A 324 -26.96 15.45 -23.94
N ARG A 325 -28.18 14.91 -24.05
CA ARG A 325 -29.36 15.64 -24.53
C ARG A 325 -30.13 16.35 -23.41
N GLY A 326 -29.85 16.08 -22.13
CA GLY A 326 -30.59 16.64 -21.00
C GLY A 326 -31.71 15.76 -20.46
N LEU A 327 -31.88 14.53 -20.97
CA LEU A 327 -32.87 13.58 -20.43
C LEU A 327 -32.39 13.00 -19.09
N PRO A 328 -33.17 13.16 -18.00
CA PRO A 328 -32.82 12.64 -16.69
C PRO A 328 -33.31 11.22 -16.43
N GLU A 329 -32.57 10.50 -15.60
CA GLU A 329 -32.88 9.19 -15.05
C GLU A 329 -32.54 9.20 -13.54
N LEU A 330 -33.46 8.72 -12.70
CA LEU A 330 -33.25 8.55 -11.26
C LEU A 330 -32.85 7.10 -10.97
N LEU A 331 -31.81 6.93 -10.17
CA LEU A 331 -31.20 5.64 -9.84
C LEU A 331 -31.09 5.46 -8.33
N ASN A 332 -30.97 4.19 -7.89
CA ASN A 332 -30.53 3.79 -6.54
C ASN A 332 -31.43 4.22 -5.36
N GLY A 333 -32.64 4.76 -5.58
CA GLY A 333 -33.58 5.10 -4.51
C GLY A 333 -35.04 5.13 -4.96
N GLN A 334 -35.96 5.20 -4.00
CA GLN A 334 -37.41 5.37 -4.20
C GLN A 334 -37.90 6.57 -3.37
N PRO A 335 -37.49 7.80 -3.70
CA PRO A 335 -37.84 8.97 -2.91
C PRO A 335 -39.35 9.25 -2.98
N ASP A 336 -39.90 9.69 -1.85
CA ASP A 336 -41.14 10.46 -1.84
C ASP A 336 -40.86 11.91 -2.33
N HIS A 337 -41.92 12.71 -2.50
CA HIS A 337 -41.84 14.07 -3.02
C HIS A 337 -41.02 15.00 -2.11
N THR A 338 -41.03 14.77 -0.79
CA THR A 338 -40.26 15.56 0.16
C THR A 338 -38.77 15.21 0.07
N GLN A 339 -38.46 13.91 0.04
CA GLN A 339 -37.11 13.38 -0.10
C GLN A 339 -36.46 13.78 -1.43
N LEU A 340 -37.22 13.73 -2.54
CA LEU A 340 -36.72 14.18 -3.85
C LEU A 340 -36.40 15.67 -3.84
N ARG A 341 -37.26 16.48 -3.20
CA ARG A 341 -37.01 17.91 -3.05
C ARG A 341 -35.74 18.17 -2.24
N GLU A 342 -35.58 17.53 -1.09
CA GLU A 342 -34.37 17.65 -0.25
C GLU A 342 -33.11 17.22 -0.98
N PHE A 343 -33.19 16.14 -1.77
CA PHE A 343 -32.10 15.69 -2.64
C PHE A 343 -31.69 16.79 -3.62
N LEU A 344 -32.64 17.40 -4.34
CA LEU A 344 -32.34 18.50 -5.27
C LEU A 344 -31.73 19.72 -4.58
N TYR A 345 -32.09 20.00 -3.33
CA TYR A 345 -31.45 21.08 -2.55
C TYR A 345 -29.95 20.81 -2.32
N GLN A 346 -29.58 19.55 -2.14
CA GLN A 346 -28.20 19.13 -1.85
C GLN A 346 -27.36 18.88 -3.12
N GLU A 347 -28.01 18.63 -4.26
CA GLU A 347 -27.32 18.35 -5.52
C GLU A 347 -26.49 19.54 -6.04
N PRO A 348 -25.29 19.29 -6.60
CA PRO A 348 -24.47 20.33 -7.19
C PRO A 348 -25.25 21.10 -8.27
N ARG A 349 -25.34 22.43 -8.11
CA ARG A 349 -26.15 23.28 -8.99
C ARG A 349 -25.81 23.12 -10.47
N LYS A 350 -24.52 22.91 -10.78
CA LYS A 350 -24.04 22.64 -12.15
C LYS A 350 -24.63 21.37 -12.77
N THR A 351 -24.89 20.33 -11.97
CA THR A 351 -25.58 19.11 -12.41
C THR A 351 -27.02 19.43 -12.78
N LEU A 352 -27.74 20.15 -11.92
CA LEU A 352 -29.13 20.57 -12.19
C LEU A 352 -29.23 21.48 -13.42
N GLY A 353 -28.24 22.33 -13.67
CA GLY A 353 -28.15 23.14 -14.88
C GLY A 353 -28.17 22.32 -16.19
N GLN A 354 -27.74 21.05 -16.16
CA GLN A 354 -27.78 20.16 -17.32
C GLN A 354 -29.19 19.68 -17.69
N LEU A 355 -30.16 19.79 -16.77
CA LEU A 355 -31.56 19.44 -17.05
C LEU A 355 -32.20 20.39 -18.08
N PHE A 356 -31.67 21.61 -18.20
CA PHE A 356 -32.22 22.66 -19.04
C PHE A 356 -31.58 22.73 -20.43
N ARG A 357 -31.16 21.59 -21.00
CA ARG A 357 -30.59 21.55 -22.34
C ARG A 357 -31.65 21.77 -23.41
N VAL A 358 -31.41 22.77 -24.26
CA VAL A 358 -32.25 23.21 -25.38
C VAL A 358 -31.40 23.17 -26.65
N ARG A 359 -32.00 22.90 -27.82
CA ARG A 359 -31.26 22.93 -29.09
C ARG A 359 -30.70 24.33 -29.40
N ASN A 360 -29.49 24.37 -29.95
CA ASN A 360 -28.78 25.63 -30.23
C ASN A 360 -29.45 26.49 -31.30
N ASP A 361 -30.18 25.90 -32.24
CA ASP A 361 -30.92 26.65 -33.25
C ASP A 361 -32.16 27.38 -32.70
N LEU A 362 -32.63 27.02 -31.51
CA LEU A 362 -33.74 27.68 -30.85
C LEU A 362 -33.31 28.86 -29.97
N THR A 363 -32.04 28.93 -29.54
CA THR A 363 -31.62 29.85 -28.46
C THR A 363 -31.88 31.31 -28.79
N GLU A 364 -31.59 31.76 -30.01
CA GLU A 364 -31.85 33.16 -30.42
C GLU A 364 -33.34 33.48 -30.44
N SER A 365 -34.18 32.57 -30.96
CA SER A 365 -35.62 32.78 -31.09
C SER A 365 -36.38 32.79 -29.76
N VAL A 366 -35.90 32.04 -28.75
CA VAL A 366 -36.58 31.92 -27.45
C VAL A 366 -36.06 32.92 -26.41
N THR A 367 -34.87 33.49 -26.61
CA THR A 367 -34.24 34.39 -25.61
C THR A 367 -35.12 35.59 -25.24
N PRO A 368 -35.74 36.34 -26.19
CA PRO A 368 -36.60 37.47 -25.82
C PRO A 368 -37.76 37.08 -24.91
N PHE A 369 -38.44 35.95 -25.21
CA PHE A 369 -39.55 35.45 -24.40
C PHE A 369 -39.10 34.99 -23.01
N LEU A 370 -37.92 34.37 -22.92
CA LEU A 370 -37.35 33.93 -21.66
C LEU A 370 -36.88 35.12 -20.81
N ASP A 371 -36.28 36.15 -21.40
CA ASP A 371 -35.90 37.37 -20.67
C ASP A 371 -37.13 38.06 -20.08
N ASP A 372 -38.21 38.19 -20.85
CA ASP A 372 -39.47 38.78 -20.40
C ASP A 372 -40.12 37.97 -19.27
N CYS A 373 -40.18 36.64 -19.40
CA CYS A 373 -40.84 35.78 -18.42
C CYS A 373 -40.00 35.54 -17.16
N LEU A 374 -38.68 35.41 -17.30
CA LEU A 374 -37.78 34.95 -16.23
C LEU A 374 -37.01 36.11 -15.56
N GLY A 375 -36.95 37.28 -16.19
CA GLY A 375 -36.20 38.42 -15.68
C GLY A 375 -36.66 38.86 -14.29
N ALA A 376 -37.98 38.91 -14.06
CA ALA A 376 -38.57 39.30 -12.78
C ALA A 376 -38.25 38.35 -11.61
N ILE A 377 -37.88 37.10 -11.90
CA ILE A 377 -37.50 36.09 -10.90
C ILE A 377 -35.99 35.78 -10.89
N GLY A 378 -35.20 36.59 -11.60
CA GLY A 378 -33.73 36.47 -11.64
C GLY A 378 -33.20 35.26 -12.41
N LEU A 379 -33.99 34.69 -13.32
CA LEU A 379 -33.63 33.48 -14.09
C LEU A 379 -33.41 33.73 -15.59
N SER A 380 -33.08 34.97 -15.99
CA SER A 380 -32.73 35.30 -17.38
C SER A 380 -31.68 34.35 -17.96
N PRO A 381 -31.85 33.87 -19.21
CA PRO A 381 -30.98 32.88 -19.81
C PRO A 381 -29.57 33.44 -20.09
N ARG A 382 -28.53 32.64 -19.77
CA ARG A 382 -27.13 32.94 -20.09
C ARG A 382 -26.53 31.82 -20.93
N TRP A 383 -26.60 31.96 -22.24
CA TRP A 383 -26.11 30.93 -23.17
C TRP A 383 -24.58 30.95 -23.29
N PRO A 384 -23.90 29.79 -23.15
CA PRO A 384 -22.48 29.69 -23.46
C PRO A 384 -22.24 29.72 -24.98
N LYS A 385 -20.99 29.92 -25.42
CA LYS A 385 -20.64 29.75 -26.83
C LYS A 385 -20.99 28.31 -27.28
N PRO A 386 -21.70 28.13 -28.41
CA PRO A 386 -22.19 26.82 -28.82
C PRO A 386 -21.02 25.90 -29.20
N THR A 387 -20.88 24.79 -28.48
CA THR A 387 -19.83 23.76 -28.71
C THR A 387 -20.41 22.40 -29.11
N GLY A 388 -21.72 22.31 -29.37
CA GLY A 388 -22.44 21.06 -29.70
C GLY A 388 -23.83 21.30 -30.30
N GLN A 389 -24.75 20.33 -30.19
CA GLN A 389 -26.14 20.44 -30.71
C GLN A 389 -27.11 21.14 -29.72
N THR A 390 -26.81 21.10 -28.42
CA THR A 390 -27.66 21.69 -27.37
C THR A 390 -26.82 22.55 -26.41
N SER A 391 -27.44 23.57 -25.83
CA SER A 391 -26.88 24.41 -24.76
C SER A 391 -27.85 24.50 -23.58
N THR A 392 -27.33 24.86 -22.41
CA THR A 392 -28.15 25.19 -21.23
C THR A 392 -28.14 26.71 -21.01
N PRO A 393 -29.26 27.31 -20.60
CA PRO A 393 -29.31 28.71 -20.20
C PRO A 393 -28.60 28.96 -18.86
N TYR A 394 -28.23 27.91 -18.12
CA TYR A 394 -27.58 27.99 -16.82
C TYR A 394 -26.28 27.16 -16.78
N PRO A 395 -25.22 27.56 -17.51
CA PRO A 395 -23.94 26.86 -17.53
C PRO A 395 -23.17 27.00 -16.21
N ASP A 396 -23.43 28.07 -15.46
CA ASP A 396 -22.90 28.33 -14.11
C ASP A 396 -24.01 28.86 -13.19
N PRO A 397 -24.89 27.98 -12.66
CA PRO A 397 -26.01 28.42 -11.83
C PRO A 397 -25.59 28.99 -10.48
N ALA A 398 -24.34 28.84 -10.07
CA ALA A 398 -23.81 29.48 -8.85
C ALA A 398 -23.67 31.01 -9.00
N ALA A 399 -23.69 31.52 -10.24
CA ALA A 399 -23.64 32.95 -10.55
C ALA A 399 -25.05 33.60 -10.65
N LEU A 400 -26.10 32.88 -10.27
CA LEU A 400 -27.47 33.41 -10.14
C LEU A 400 -27.61 34.20 -8.83
N ASP A 401 -28.53 35.17 -8.82
CA ASP A 401 -28.81 35.95 -7.62
C ASP A 401 -29.39 35.06 -6.51
N PRO A 402 -29.08 35.31 -5.21
CA PRO A 402 -29.61 34.51 -4.11
C PRO A 402 -31.14 34.41 -4.08
N GLY A 403 -31.84 35.45 -4.56
CA GLY A 403 -33.31 35.46 -4.67
C GLY A 403 -33.86 34.56 -5.79
N ALA A 404 -33.04 34.18 -6.77
CA ALA A 404 -33.43 33.32 -7.89
C ALA A 404 -33.31 31.82 -7.55
N GLU A 405 -32.53 31.46 -6.52
CA GLU A 405 -32.25 30.07 -6.17
C GLU A 405 -33.53 29.23 -5.87
N PRO A 406 -34.52 29.72 -5.11
CA PRO A 406 -35.75 28.97 -4.88
C PRO A 406 -36.54 28.71 -6.17
N HIS A 407 -36.52 29.65 -7.12
CA HIS A 407 -37.16 29.50 -8.42
C HIS A 407 -36.39 28.52 -9.32
N PHE A 408 -35.06 28.59 -9.32
CA PHE A 408 -34.22 27.65 -10.05
C PHE A 408 -34.48 26.20 -9.60
N LEU A 409 -34.56 25.97 -8.29
CA LEU A 409 -34.84 24.64 -7.74
C LEU A 409 -36.25 24.14 -8.05
N ARG A 410 -37.26 25.02 -8.06
CA ARG A 410 -38.62 24.66 -8.50
C ARG A 410 -38.66 24.26 -9.97
N ALA A 411 -37.98 25.02 -10.83
CA ALA A 411 -37.85 24.68 -12.25
C ALA A 411 -37.11 23.36 -12.44
N ALA A 412 -36.04 23.12 -11.67
CA ALA A 412 -35.25 21.88 -11.72
C ALA A 412 -36.09 20.66 -11.31
N HIS A 413 -36.92 20.80 -10.28
CA HIS A 413 -37.84 19.77 -9.83
C HIS A 413 -38.90 19.44 -10.90
N LEU A 414 -39.49 20.48 -11.50
CA LEU A 414 -40.51 20.30 -12.53
C LEU A 414 -39.92 19.66 -13.79
N VAL A 415 -38.81 20.19 -14.32
CA VAL A 415 -38.19 19.67 -15.54
C VAL A 415 -37.70 18.22 -15.36
N LEU A 416 -37.24 17.87 -14.15
CA LEU A 416 -36.83 16.52 -13.81
C LEU A 416 -37.99 15.53 -14.03
N LEU A 417 -39.13 15.74 -13.36
CA LEU A 417 -40.27 14.82 -13.45
C LEU A 417 -40.97 14.89 -14.81
N LEU A 418 -41.02 16.08 -15.42
CA LEU A 418 -41.60 16.29 -16.74
C LEU A 418 -40.82 15.52 -17.83
N ASN A 419 -39.49 15.49 -17.77
CA ASN A 419 -38.64 14.76 -18.72
C ASN A 419 -38.16 13.39 -18.25
N LEU A 420 -38.56 12.94 -17.05
CA LEU A 420 -38.07 11.70 -16.45
C LEU A 420 -38.30 10.50 -17.37
N LYS A 421 -37.21 9.81 -17.68
CA LYS A 421 -37.24 8.60 -18.50
C LYS A 421 -37.84 7.43 -17.71
N LEU A 422 -38.98 6.93 -18.17
CA LEU A 422 -39.70 5.79 -17.58
C LEU A 422 -40.02 4.74 -18.64
N PRO A 423 -40.18 3.45 -18.26
CA PRO A 423 -40.58 2.38 -19.18
C PRO A 423 -42.10 2.47 -19.47
N VAL A 424 -42.54 3.54 -20.12
CA VAL A 424 -43.96 3.80 -20.37
C VAL A 424 -44.53 2.76 -21.34
N SER A 425 -45.56 2.04 -20.91
CA SER A 425 -46.39 1.18 -21.77
C SER A 425 -47.84 1.24 -21.32
N LYS A 426 -48.79 0.93 -22.23
CA LYS A 426 -50.24 0.91 -21.91
C LYS A 426 -50.59 0.03 -20.71
N LYS A 427 -49.75 -0.97 -20.38
CA LYS A 427 -49.99 -1.89 -19.25
C LYS A 427 -49.66 -1.29 -17.88
N ASN A 428 -48.85 -0.23 -17.82
CA ASN A 428 -48.29 0.29 -16.56
C ASN A 428 -49.07 1.51 -16.04
N GLY A 429 -49.99 2.09 -16.83
CA GLY A 429 -50.84 3.21 -16.42
C GLY A 429 -50.14 4.56 -16.20
N LEU A 430 -48.84 4.66 -16.52
CA LEU A 430 -48.04 5.88 -16.34
C LEU A 430 -48.32 6.94 -17.42
N PRO A 431 -48.38 8.24 -17.08
CA PRO A 431 -48.47 9.31 -18.06
C PRO A 431 -47.18 9.39 -18.91
N ASP A 432 -47.36 9.39 -20.22
CA ASP A 432 -46.29 9.70 -21.18
C ASP A 432 -45.96 11.19 -21.19
N TYR A 433 -45.00 11.61 -22.00
CA TYR A 433 -44.55 13.00 -22.04
C TYR A 433 -45.65 13.99 -22.46
N ALA A 434 -46.51 13.62 -23.41
CA ALA A 434 -47.60 14.48 -23.88
C ALA A 434 -48.68 14.63 -22.80
N GLU A 435 -49.01 13.54 -22.11
CA GLU A 435 -49.96 13.54 -21.00
C GLU A 435 -49.44 14.37 -19.82
N ARG A 436 -48.14 14.33 -19.53
CA ARG A 436 -47.52 15.19 -18.50
C ARG A 436 -47.59 16.67 -18.87
N GLU A 437 -47.32 17.03 -20.12
CA GLU A 437 -47.48 18.42 -20.60
C GLU A 437 -48.93 18.90 -20.43
N ARG A 438 -49.92 18.06 -20.79
CA ARG A 438 -51.35 18.37 -20.64
C ARG A 438 -51.74 18.59 -19.18
N GLN A 439 -51.38 17.66 -18.29
CA GLN A 439 -51.71 17.75 -16.86
C GLN A 439 -51.03 18.94 -16.19
N LEU A 440 -49.82 19.32 -16.62
CA LEU A 440 -49.16 20.54 -16.14
C LEU A 440 -49.94 21.80 -16.52
N LEU A 441 -50.38 21.90 -17.77
CA LEU A 441 -51.18 23.05 -18.24
C LEU A 441 -52.53 23.13 -17.52
N GLU A 442 -53.18 21.99 -17.28
CA GLU A 442 -54.40 21.90 -16.46
C GLU A 442 -54.14 22.40 -15.02
N GLY A 443 -53.04 21.96 -14.40
CA GLY A 443 -52.65 22.39 -13.06
C GLY A 443 -52.28 23.88 -12.96
N LEU A 444 -51.78 24.48 -14.03
CA LEU A 444 -51.52 25.93 -14.12
C LEU A 444 -52.79 26.75 -14.42
N GLY A 445 -53.84 26.11 -14.96
CA GLY A 445 -55.05 26.76 -15.44
C GLY A 445 -54.78 27.72 -16.61
N GLN A 446 -53.83 27.37 -17.49
CA GLN A 446 -53.35 28.21 -18.59
C GLN A 446 -53.22 27.37 -19.87
N SER A 447 -53.48 27.97 -21.03
CA SER A 447 -53.16 27.36 -22.33
C SER A 447 -51.67 27.48 -22.63
N LEU A 448 -51.14 26.56 -23.44
CA LEU A 448 -49.76 26.63 -23.93
C LEU A 448 -49.55 27.93 -24.74
N PRO A 449 -48.56 28.76 -24.41
CA PRO A 449 -48.23 29.96 -25.19
C PRO A 449 -47.91 29.63 -26.65
N GLU A 450 -48.30 30.50 -27.58
CA GLU A 450 -48.09 30.29 -29.02
C GLU A 450 -46.61 30.04 -29.38
N TRP A 451 -45.69 30.78 -28.75
CA TRP A 451 -44.25 30.64 -28.97
C TRP A 451 -43.67 29.30 -28.49
N LEU A 452 -44.28 28.67 -27.47
CA LEU A 452 -43.93 27.31 -27.04
C LEU A 452 -44.58 26.27 -27.95
N ALA A 453 -45.80 26.52 -28.41
CA ALA A 453 -46.53 25.64 -29.32
C ALA A 453 -45.86 25.55 -30.70
N SER A 454 -45.15 26.59 -31.14
CA SER A 454 -44.40 26.62 -32.40
C SER A 454 -43.07 25.86 -32.37
N ILE A 455 -42.69 25.24 -31.25
CA ILE A 455 -41.43 24.49 -31.12
C ILE A 455 -41.66 23.01 -31.46
N ASP A 456 -41.09 22.57 -32.59
CA ASP A 456 -41.16 21.20 -33.07
C ASP A 456 -40.35 20.20 -32.22
N ASP A 457 -39.29 20.67 -31.55
CA ASP A 457 -38.47 19.82 -30.68
C ASP A 457 -39.14 19.64 -29.31
N ASP A 458 -39.90 18.56 -29.17
CA ASP A 458 -40.64 18.18 -27.97
C ASP A 458 -39.82 18.29 -26.67
N GLN A 459 -38.54 17.92 -26.70
CA GLN A 459 -37.68 17.95 -25.52
C GLN A 459 -37.35 19.39 -25.11
N SER A 460 -36.89 20.22 -26.05
CA SER A 460 -36.65 21.65 -25.84
C SER A 460 -37.93 22.35 -25.39
N ARG A 461 -39.08 22.01 -25.99
CA ARG A 461 -40.39 22.54 -25.58
C ARG A 461 -40.70 22.25 -24.12
N ARG A 462 -40.54 21.01 -23.65
CA ARG A 462 -40.75 20.66 -22.22
C ARG A 462 -39.81 21.39 -21.27
N VAL A 463 -38.54 21.54 -21.65
CA VAL A 463 -37.58 22.31 -20.86
C VAL A 463 -38.04 23.77 -20.74
N LEU A 464 -38.39 24.41 -21.85
CA LEU A 464 -38.85 25.80 -21.85
C LEU A 464 -40.20 25.98 -21.14
N LEU A 465 -41.11 25.00 -21.28
CA LEU A 465 -42.38 24.93 -20.56
C LEU A 465 -42.17 24.91 -19.04
N SER A 466 -41.17 24.16 -18.55
CA SER A 466 -40.88 24.11 -17.11
C SER A 466 -40.38 25.45 -16.53
N LEU A 467 -39.64 26.22 -17.33
CA LEU A 467 -39.16 27.55 -16.95
C LEU A 467 -40.31 28.56 -16.96
N TRP A 468 -41.10 28.57 -18.03
CA TRP A 468 -42.29 29.42 -18.12
C TRP A 468 -43.31 29.11 -17.01
N ALA A 469 -43.60 27.84 -16.75
CA ALA A 469 -44.50 27.41 -15.67
C ALA A 469 -44.04 27.91 -14.30
N THR A 470 -42.72 27.94 -14.08
CA THR A 470 -42.11 28.45 -12.84
C THR A 470 -42.31 29.96 -12.70
N ALA A 471 -42.20 30.73 -13.79
CA ALA A 471 -42.50 32.16 -13.82
C ALA A 471 -43.99 32.46 -13.62
N VAL A 472 -44.88 31.68 -14.24
CA VAL A 472 -46.33 31.81 -13.99
C VAL A 472 -46.66 31.55 -12.53
N ALA A 473 -46.09 30.50 -11.94
CA ALA A 473 -46.33 30.13 -10.55
C ALA A 473 -45.69 31.08 -9.51
N SER A 474 -44.69 31.89 -9.89
CA SER A 474 -44.09 32.87 -8.95
C SER A 474 -45.05 34.01 -8.61
N THR A 475 -45.99 34.32 -9.52
CA THR A 475 -47.01 35.37 -9.36
C THR A 475 -48.37 34.81 -8.93
N ARG A 476 -48.53 33.48 -8.89
CA ARG A 476 -49.80 32.77 -8.63
C ARG A 476 -49.62 31.64 -7.61
N THR A 477 -50.05 31.89 -6.39
CA THR A 477 -49.91 30.94 -5.26
C THR A 477 -50.78 29.69 -5.44
N ASP A 478 -51.93 29.80 -6.11
CA ASP A 478 -52.80 28.69 -6.49
C ASP A 478 -52.10 27.74 -7.46
N ALA A 479 -51.49 28.27 -8.52
CA ALA A 479 -50.72 27.49 -9.50
C ALA A 479 -49.47 26.86 -8.86
N ALA A 480 -48.78 27.59 -7.99
CA ALA A 480 -47.65 27.06 -7.24
C ALA A 480 -48.05 25.88 -6.33
N LYS A 481 -49.19 25.99 -5.64
CA LYS A 481 -49.72 24.91 -4.78
C LYS A 481 -50.22 23.71 -5.60
N ALA A 482 -50.87 23.95 -6.73
CA ALA A 482 -51.38 22.91 -7.60
C ALA A 482 -50.26 22.03 -8.20
N VAL A 483 -49.09 22.61 -8.49
CA VAL A 483 -47.96 21.88 -9.07
C VAL A 483 -47.00 21.35 -8.01
N TRP A 484 -46.51 22.19 -7.09
CA TRP A 484 -45.45 21.85 -6.11
C TRP A 484 -45.95 21.65 -4.66
N GLY A 485 -47.25 21.73 -4.39
CA GLY A 485 -47.81 21.59 -3.05
C GLY A 485 -47.71 20.16 -2.46
N THR A 486 -48.15 20.01 -1.21
CA THR A 486 -48.19 18.74 -0.45
C THR A 486 -49.27 17.77 -0.91
N ASP A 487 -50.05 18.15 -1.93
CA ASP A 487 -50.96 17.32 -2.71
C ASP A 487 -50.90 17.78 -4.19
N GLY A 488 -49.74 18.24 -4.63
CA GLY A 488 -49.53 18.83 -5.95
C GLY A 488 -49.31 17.79 -7.06
N LEU A 489 -49.32 18.25 -8.30
CA LEU A 489 -49.10 17.42 -9.50
C LEU A 489 -47.79 16.60 -9.42
N LEU A 490 -46.69 17.21 -8.97
CA LEU A 490 -45.39 16.54 -8.91
C LEU A 490 -45.38 15.37 -7.93
N GLN A 491 -46.07 15.49 -6.81
CA GLN A 491 -46.25 14.40 -5.86
C GLN A 491 -47.09 13.28 -6.44
N HIS A 492 -48.24 13.61 -7.06
CA HIS A 492 -49.11 12.62 -7.69
C HIS A 492 -48.40 11.85 -8.81
N TRP A 493 -47.55 12.52 -9.59
CA TRP A 493 -46.69 11.86 -10.56
C TRP A 493 -45.69 10.92 -9.90
N LEU A 494 -45.02 11.38 -8.84
CA LEU A 494 -43.94 10.63 -8.21
C LEU A 494 -44.44 9.44 -7.38
N GLU A 495 -45.46 9.63 -6.56
CA GLU A 495 -45.95 8.68 -5.56
C GLU A 495 -47.17 7.88 -6.04
N GLY A 496 -47.96 8.44 -6.97
CA GLY A 496 -49.18 7.82 -7.46
C GLY A 496 -50.37 8.02 -6.52
N ASP A 497 -51.44 7.26 -6.77
CA ASP A 497 -52.65 7.19 -5.94
C ASP A 497 -53.14 5.73 -5.85
N ASP A 498 -54.26 5.50 -5.17
CA ASP A 498 -54.85 4.15 -5.00
C ASP A 498 -55.20 3.45 -6.34
N LYS A 499 -55.24 4.19 -7.46
CA LYS A 499 -55.65 3.71 -8.78
C LYS A 499 -54.52 3.71 -9.81
N LYS A 500 -53.46 4.50 -9.61
CA LYS A 500 -52.34 4.67 -10.54
C LYS A 500 -51.00 4.58 -9.83
N PRO A 501 -50.06 3.77 -10.34
CA PRO A 501 -48.73 3.69 -9.74
C PRO A 501 -47.93 4.98 -9.96
N GLY A 502 -47.17 5.40 -8.96
CA GLY A 502 -46.23 6.52 -9.05
C GLY A 502 -44.96 6.19 -9.80
N PHE A 503 -44.23 7.21 -10.25
CA PHE A 503 -42.93 7.06 -10.92
C PHE A 503 -41.91 6.34 -10.02
N ASN A 504 -41.97 6.55 -8.70
CA ASN A 504 -41.02 6.02 -7.75
C ASN A 504 -40.95 4.48 -7.70
N GLN A 505 -42.03 3.80 -8.09
CA GLN A 505 -42.09 2.35 -8.16
C GLN A 505 -41.25 1.76 -9.31
N PHE A 506 -40.83 2.60 -10.27
CA PHE A 506 -40.12 2.18 -11.48
C PHE A 506 -38.64 2.58 -11.49
N PHE A 507 -38.13 3.13 -10.40
CA PHE A 507 -36.71 3.46 -10.28
C PHE A 507 -35.89 2.17 -10.12
N ALA A 508 -34.83 2.04 -10.93
CA ALA A 508 -33.91 0.93 -10.81
C ALA A 508 -32.98 1.17 -9.61
N GLY A 509 -33.06 0.32 -8.59
CA GLY A 509 -32.11 0.42 -7.47
C GLY A 509 -32.44 -0.45 -6.27
N GLU A 510 -31.47 -1.28 -5.86
CA GLU A 510 -31.51 -2.05 -4.62
C GLU A 510 -30.97 -1.24 -3.41
N GLY A 511 -30.76 0.08 -3.57
CA GLY A 511 -30.01 0.92 -2.63
C GLY A 511 -30.52 0.89 -1.19
N VAL A 512 -31.84 0.96 -0.99
CA VAL A 512 -32.47 0.85 0.33
C VAL A 512 -32.24 -0.53 0.97
N ALA A 513 -32.37 -1.60 0.18
CA ALA A 513 -32.11 -2.96 0.64
C ALA A 513 -30.62 -3.17 0.98
N ILE A 514 -29.73 -2.57 0.18
CA ILE A 514 -28.29 -2.56 0.42
C ILE A 514 -27.96 -1.87 1.74
N GLN A 515 -28.50 -0.67 1.97
CA GLN A 515 -28.29 0.07 3.22
C GLN A 515 -28.78 -0.73 4.43
N LYS A 516 -29.98 -1.32 4.38
CA LYS A 516 -30.51 -2.17 5.45
C LYS A 516 -29.64 -3.40 5.72
N ALA A 517 -29.13 -4.04 4.67
CA ALA A 517 -28.24 -5.20 4.81
C ALA A 517 -26.91 -4.82 5.48
N ILE A 518 -26.33 -3.68 5.12
CA ILE A 518 -25.10 -3.15 5.73
C ILE A 518 -25.33 -2.74 7.18
N GLU A 519 -26.46 -2.08 7.47
CA GLU A 519 -26.86 -1.70 8.83
C GLU A 519 -26.97 -2.94 9.72
N ARG A 520 -27.67 -3.99 9.25
CA ARG A 520 -27.80 -5.26 9.96
C ARG A 520 -26.45 -5.93 10.18
N HIS A 521 -25.63 -6.03 9.13
CA HIS A 521 -24.33 -6.70 9.16
C HIS A 521 -23.36 -6.05 10.14
N PHE A 522 -23.12 -4.73 10.02
CA PHE A 522 -22.21 -4.04 10.93
C PHE A 522 -22.81 -3.78 12.30
N GLY A 523 -24.13 -3.63 12.43
CA GLY A 523 -24.81 -3.58 13.73
C GLY A 523 -24.55 -4.85 14.53
N GLN A 524 -24.76 -6.02 13.93
CA GLN A 524 -24.47 -7.32 14.55
C GLN A 524 -22.98 -7.46 14.93
N LEU A 525 -22.05 -7.09 14.03
CA LEU A 525 -20.61 -7.15 14.32
C LEU A 525 -20.20 -6.21 15.46
N LEU A 526 -20.71 -4.98 15.49
CA LEU A 526 -20.43 -4.00 16.55
C LEU A 526 -20.95 -4.44 17.92
N ASP A 527 -22.01 -5.24 17.94
CA ASP A 527 -22.62 -5.83 19.13
C ASP A 527 -22.06 -7.22 19.46
N LYS A 528 -21.00 -7.65 18.77
CA LYS A 528 -20.35 -8.96 18.94
C LYS A 528 -21.30 -10.14 18.75
N GLN A 529 -22.27 -9.99 17.86
CA GLN A 529 -23.25 -11.02 17.51
C GLN A 529 -22.79 -11.81 16.28
N ARG A 530 -23.29 -13.05 16.14
CA ARG A 530 -23.18 -13.80 14.88
C ARG A 530 -23.91 -13.01 13.79
N VAL A 531 -23.22 -12.75 12.68
CA VAL A 531 -23.84 -12.17 11.49
C VAL A 531 -24.91 -13.12 10.95
N ARG A 532 -26.14 -12.64 10.83
CA ARG A 532 -27.25 -13.37 10.22
C ARG A 532 -27.82 -12.57 9.04
N PRO A 533 -27.97 -13.19 7.86
CA PRO A 533 -28.64 -12.54 6.73
C PRO A 533 -30.11 -12.28 7.04
N GLU A 534 -30.79 -11.55 6.15
CA GLU A 534 -32.25 -11.33 6.22
C GLU A 534 -33.03 -12.64 6.26
N ASP A 535 -32.63 -13.55 5.37
CA ASP A 535 -33.29 -14.81 5.12
C ASP A 535 -32.22 -15.92 5.13
N GLU A 536 -32.13 -16.66 6.23
CA GLU A 536 -31.24 -17.83 6.32
C GLU A 536 -31.74 -19.01 5.47
N SER A 537 -33.00 -18.99 5.00
CA SER A 537 -33.59 -20.06 4.18
C SER A 537 -33.36 -19.90 2.68
N ALA A 538 -32.77 -18.77 2.26
CA ALA A 538 -32.44 -18.50 0.86
C ALA A 538 -31.56 -19.63 0.28
N THR A 539 -31.96 -20.14 -0.89
CA THR A 539 -31.31 -21.29 -1.53
C THR A 539 -30.03 -20.90 -2.29
N GLY A 540 -29.93 -19.64 -2.74
CA GLY A 540 -28.72 -19.12 -3.37
C GLY A 540 -27.61 -18.79 -2.36
N ARG A 541 -26.36 -18.84 -2.81
CA ARG A 541 -25.17 -18.58 -1.98
C ARG A 541 -24.31 -17.49 -2.59
N CYS A 542 -24.01 -16.47 -1.81
CA CYS A 542 -23.16 -15.35 -2.21
C CYS A 542 -21.79 -15.85 -2.68
N LEU A 543 -21.39 -15.44 -3.88
CA LEU A 543 -20.11 -15.82 -4.48
C LEU A 543 -18.88 -15.56 -3.58
N PHE A 544 -18.91 -14.48 -2.80
CA PHE A 544 -17.74 -14.03 -2.03
C PHE A 544 -17.70 -14.52 -0.60
N THR A 545 -18.87 -14.68 0.03
CA THR A 545 -19.01 -14.94 1.47
C THR A 545 -19.70 -16.26 1.78
N ASP A 546 -20.26 -16.94 0.78
CA ASP A 546 -21.12 -18.12 0.91
C ASP A 546 -22.39 -17.89 1.77
N ALA A 547 -22.68 -16.62 2.09
CA ALA A 547 -23.89 -16.26 2.82
C ALA A 547 -25.14 -16.53 1.96
N PRO A 548 -26.25 -17.02 2.54
CA PRO A 548 -27.53 -17.13 1.85
C PRO A 548 -27.91 -15.81 1.17
N SER A 549 -28.21 -15.86 -0.14
CA SER A 549 -28.64 -14.70 -0.93
C SER A 549 -29.43 -15.12 -2.16
N ASN A 550 -30.55 -14.44 -2.41
CA ASN A 550 -31.34 -14.57 -3.63
C ASN A 550 -31.08 -13.40 -4.61
N THR A 551 -30.25 -12.43 -4.23
CA THR A 551 -29.88 -11.29 -5.08
C THR A 551 -28.91 -11.76 -6.16
N ILE A 552 -29.24 -11.49 -7.43
CA ILE A 552 -28.45 -11.93 -8.59
C ILE A 552 -27.62 -10.78 -9.13
N MET A 553 -26.35 -11.05 -9.41
CA MET A 553 -25.44 -10.11 -10.05
C MET A 553 -25.87 -9.82 -11.49
N ALA A 554 -26.32 -8.58 -11.76
CA ALA A 554 -26.60 -8.10 -13.11
C ALA A 554 -25.34 -7.55 -13.80
N SER A 555 -25.28 -7.64 -15.13
CA SER A 555 -24.11 -7.23 -15.94
C SER A 555 -23.87 -5.71 -15.97
N ASN A 556 -24.85 -4.90 -15.55
CA ASN A 556 -24.80 -3.43 -15.54
C ASN A 556 -24.38 -2.83 -14.19
N LEU A 557 -24.00 -3.64 -13.20
CA LEU A 557 -23.74 -3.16 -11.84
C LEU A 557 -22.41 -2.40 -11.66
N GLY A 558 -21.56 -2.32 -12.70
CA GLY A 558 -20.31 -1.55 -12.66
C GLY A 558 -19.27 -2.07 -11.66
N LEU A 559 -19.31 -3.36 -11.35
CA LEU A 559 -18.40 -3.99 -10.39
C LEU A 559 -16.98 -4.11 -10.97
N TYR A 560 -15.99 -3.75 -10.16
CA TYR A 560 -14.58 -3.75 -10.58
C TYR A 560 -14.12 -5.16 -10.98
N GLU A 561 -14.02 -5.40 -12.30
CA GLU A 561 -13.47 -6.62 -12.92
C GLU A 561 -14.10 -7.95 -12.46
N VAL A 562 -15.32 -7.90 -11.92
CA VAL A 562 -16.12 -9.10 -11.61
C VAL A 562 -17.01 -9.39 -12.82
N LYS A 563 -16.59 -10.35 -13.66
CA LYS A 563 -17.40 -10.80 -14.81
C LYS A 563 -18.23 -12.02 -14.42
N VAL A 564 -19.55 -11.95 -14.62
CA VAL A 564 -20.52 -13.06 -14.43
C VAL A 564 -20.00 -14.37 -15.03
N SER A 565 -19.47 -14.31 -16.26
CA SER A 565 -18.98 -15.46 -17.02
C SER A 565 -17.85 -16.22 -16.34
N ALA A 566 -16.99 -15.55 -15.55
CA ALA A 566 -15.84 -16.18 -14.89
C ALA A 566 -16.23 -17.17 -13.77
N PHE A 567 -17.51 -17.20 -13.39
CA PHE A 567 -18.01 -17.99 -12.27
C PHE A 567 -19.11 -18.98 -12.67
N THR A 568 -19.44 -19.10 -13.96
CA THR A 568 -20.42 -20.09 -14.44
C THR A 568 -19.88 -21.52 -14.26
N GLY A 569 -20.72 -22.46 -13.78
CA GLY A 569 -20.34 -23.87 -13.59
C GLY A 569 -19.49 -24.23 -12.35
N ARG A 570 -19.41 -23.36 -11.32
CA ARG A 570 -18.76 -23.69 -10.02
C ARG A 570 -19.73 -24.39 -9.06
N ASP A 571 -19.18 -25.24 -8.18
CA ASP A 571 -19.94 -25.89 -7.10
C ASP A 571 -20.71 -24.89 -6.25
N GLY A 572 -21.97 -25.22 -5.90
CA GLY A 572 -22.87 -24.35 -5.13
C GLY A 572 -23.81 -23.47 -5.97
N LYS A 573 -23.87 -23.65 -7.29
CA LYS A 573 -24.79 -22.92 -8.19
C LYS A 573 -26.01 -23.74 -8.62
N PRO A 574 -27.16 -23.10 -8.88
CA PRO A 574 -28.32 -23.77 -9.44
C PRO A 574 -28.14 -24.19 -10.91
N ASP A 575 -27.16 -23.61 -11.63
CA ASP A 575 -26.97 -23.83 -13.06
C ASP A 575 -26.10 -25.07 -13.38
N SER A 576 -26.50 -25.81 -14.41
CA SER A 576 -25.69 -26.88 -15.04
C SER A 576 -24.36 -26.34 -15.59
N ILE A 577 -23.31 -27.17 -15.60
CA ILE A 577 -22.00 -26.89 -16.26
C ILE A 577 -22.19 -26.57 -17.76
N SER A 578 -23.27 -27.05 -18.37
CA SER A 578 -23.63 -26.80 -19.77
C SER A 578 -24.52 -25.57 -19.98
N ALA A 579 -24.84 -24.82 -18.92
CA ALA A 579 -25.67 -23.62 -19.03
C ALA A 579 -24.94 -22.51 -19.82
N PRO A 580 -25.66 -21.70 -20.61
CA PRO A 580 -25.06 -20.59 -21.36
C PRO A 580 -24.29 -19.63 -20.43
N ALA A 581 -23.38 -18.83 -20.99
CA ALA A 581 -22.58 -17.80 -20.28
C ALA A 581 -23.40 -16.67 -19.58
N LYS A 582 -24.71 -16.86 -19.40
CA LYS A 582 -25.68 -16.02 -18.70
C LYS A 582 -26.17 -16.68 -17.39
N GLY A 583 -25.37 -17.54 -16.76
CA GLY A 583 -25.75 -18.19 -15.50
C GLY A 583 -25.97 -17.18 -14.37
N GLU A 584 -26.88 -17.50 -13.46
CA GLU A 584 -27.20 -16.68 -12.29
C GLU A 584 -26.03 -16.73 -11.29
N VAL A 585 -25.60 -15.56 -10.82
CA VAL A 585 -24.51 -15.45 -9.85
C VAL A 585 -25.04 -14.74 -8.60
N PRO A 586 -25.43 -15.50 -7.57
CA PRO A 586 -25.91 -14.87 -6.34
C PRO A 586 -24.79 -14.08 -5.66
N ILE A 587 -25.13 -12.89 -5.16
CA ILE A 587 -24.23 -11.99 -4.46
C ILE A 587 -24.98 -11.39 -3.27
N SER A 588 -24.35 -11.25 -2.12
CA SER A 588 -24.97 -10.55 -0.98
C SER A 588 -24.93 -9.04 -1.20
N TYR A 589 -25.90 -8.31 -0.64
CA TYR A 589 -25.92 -6.85 -0.70
C TYR A 589 -24.69 -6.18 -0.07
N VAL A 590 -24.13 -6.76 0.99
CA VAL A 590 -22.93 -6.24 1.65
C VAL A 590 -21.72 -6.40 0.73
N SER A 591 -21.57 -7.55 0.08
CA SER A 591 -20.48 -7.79 -0.88
C SER A 591 -20.65 -6.95 -2.15
N LEU A 592 -21.89 -6.74 -2.61
CA LEU A 592 -22.18 -5.81 -3.71
C LEU A 592 -21.69 -4.40 -3.35
N ALA A 593 -21.93 -3.96 -2.11
CA ALA A 593 -21.53 -2.65 -1.66
C ALA A 593 -20.01 -2.47 -1.57
N GLU A 594 -19.33 -3.45 -0.99
CA GLU A 594 -17.87 -3.53 -0.96
C GLU A 594 -17.28 -3.41 -2.37
N HIS A 595 -17.81 -4.15 -3.35
CA HIS A 595 -17.27 -4.16 -4.71
C HIS A 595 -17.57 -2.88 -5.49
N LYS A 596 -18.68 -2.18 -5.22
CA LYS A 596 -18.89 -0.83 -5.76
C LYS A 596 -17.91 0.18 -5.17
N LEU A 597 -17.68 0.17 -3.86
CA LEU A 597 -16.65 1.02 -3.23
C LEU A 597 -15.26 0.78 -3.83
N ARG A 598 -14.90 -0.49 -4.06
CA ARG A 598 -13.65 -0.85 -4.74
C ARG A 598 -13.56 -0.26 -6.15
N SER A 599 -14.67 -0.25 -6.90
CA SER A 599 -14.75 0.34 -8.24
C SER A 599 -14.54 1.85 -8.20
N GLU A 600 -15.18 2.53 -7.25
CA GLU A 600 -15.00 3.98 -7.04
C GLU A 600 -13.54 4.32 -6.70
N VAL A 601 -12.94 3.60 -5.75
CA VAL A 601 -11.53 3.81 -5.38
C VAL A 601 -10.60 3.51 -6.57
N TYR A 602 -10.88 2.46 -7.35
CA TYR A 602 -10.10 2.16 -8.54
C TYR A 602 -10.19 3.27 -9.60
N SER A 603 -11.37 3.85 -9.79
CA SER A 603 -11.57 4.94 -10.75
C SER A 603 -10.71 6.18 -10.43
N LEU A 604 -10.45 6.41 -9.14
CA LEU A 604 -9.60 7.50 -8.66
C LEU A 604 -8.10 7.15 -8.72
N GLN A 605 -7.73 5.94 -8.31
CA GLN A 605 -6.34 5.50 -8.21
C GLN A 605 -5.72 5.13 -9.57
N GLY A 606 -6.52 4.56 -10.46
CA GLY A 606 -6.07 3.90 -11.68
C GLY A 606 -5.37 2.57 -11.42
N GLY A 607 -4.96 1.89 -12.49
CA GLY A 607 -4.26 0.61 -12.42
C GLY A 607 -4.32 -0.15 -13.74
N LYS A 608 -3.68 -1.34 -13.79
CA LYS A 608 -3.84 -2.26 -14.92
C LYS A 608 -4.98 -3.25 -14.63
N PRO A 609 -5.93 -3.47 -15.56
CA PRO A 609 -7.03 -4.40 -15.34
C PRO A 609 -6.58 -5.88 -15.38
N SER A 610 -5.45 -6.18 -16.03
CA SER A 610 -4.92 -7.53 -16.20
C SER A 610 -4.14 -8.03 -14.96
N GLY A 611 -4.14 -9.34 -14.73
CA GLY A 611 -3.40 -10.00 -13.67
C GLY A 611 -4.30 -10.63 -12.61
N VAL A 612 -3.69 -11.40 -11.70
CA VAL A 612 -4.40 -12.13 -10.64
C VAL A 612 -4.82 -11.13 -9.56
N PRO A 613 -6.11 -11.06 -9.20
CA PRO A 613 -6.56 -10.17 -8.13
C PRO A 613 -5.98 -10.59 -6.79
N THR A 614 -5.51 -9.59 -6.03
CA THR A 614 -5.00 -9.75 -4.66
C THR A 614 -5.62 -8.72 -3.75
N LEU A 615 -5.70 -9.06 -2.46
CA LEU A 615 -6.01 -8.14 -1.38
C LEU A 615 -4.70 -7.74 -0.72
N LEU A 616 -4.35 -6.46 -0.85
CA LEU A 616 -3.21 -5.91 -0.14
C LEU A 616 -3.71 -5.23 1.12
N SER A 617 -3.09 -5.59 2.23
CA SER A 617 -3.39 -5.11 3.56
C SER A 617 -2.18 -4.32 4.08
N SER A 618 -2.46 -3.11 4.53
CA SER A 618 -1.54 -2.24 5.25
C SER A 618 -2.38 -1.44 6.25
N PRO A 619 -1.88 -1.15 7.45
CA PRO A 619 -2.54 -0.24 8.38
C PRO A 619 -2.86 1.09 7.70
N VAL A 620 -4.09 1.56 7.87
CA VAL A 620 -4.52 2.86 7.31
C VAL A 620 -4.17 4.04 8.23
N THR A 621 -3.87 3.76 9.51
CA THR A 621 -3.40 4.71 10.54
C THR A 621 -1.96 4.38 10.98
N THR A 622 -1.25 5.35 11.59
CA THR A 622 0.09 5.14 12.19
C THR A 622 0.02 4.86 13.67
N GLY A 623 0.91 3.98 14.14
CA GLY A 623 1.00 3.58 15.53
C GLY A 623 -0.26 2.90 16.05
N LEU A 624 -0.23 2.59 17.35
CA LEU A 624 -1.33 1.95 18.06
C LEU A 624 -2.39 2.97 18.52
N PHE A 625 -1.94 4.10 19.07
CA PHE A 625 -2.81 5.10 19.68
C PHE A 625 -3.60 5.88 18.63
N GLY A 626 -4.90 6.09 18.90
CA GLY A 626 -5.80 6.82 18.00
C GLY A 626 -5.32 8.24 17.75
N ALA A 627 -5.47 8.72 16.52
CA ALA A 627 -4.75 9.91 16.11
C ALA A 627 -5.36 11.22 16.65
N LEU A 628 -4.50 12.05 17.26
CA LEU A 628 -4.85 13.38 17.77
C LEU A 628 -5.15 14.41 16.67
N ILE A 629 -4.66 14.20 15.44
CA ILE A 629 -4.63 15.22 14.37
C ILE A 629 -5.14 14.70 13.02
N LEU A 630 -5.83 13.56 12.99
CA LEU A 630 -6.37 13.02 11.73
C LEU A 630 -7.53 13.89 11.24
N ASN A 631 -7.42 14.33 9.98
CA ASN A 631 -8.58 14.87 9.29
C ASN A 631 -9.51 13.71 8.89
N ASN A 632 -10.54 13.46 9.72
CA ASN A 632 -11.53 12.41 9.48
C ASN A 632 -12.69 12.88 8.56
N GLU A 633 -12.75 14.16 8.19
CA GLU A 633 -13.74 14.71 7.26
C GLU A 633 -13.43 14.37 5.80
N ARG A 634 -12.14 14.36 5.43
CA ARG A 634 -11.70 13.96 4.10
C ARG A 634 -11.89 12.45 3.89
N GLN A 635 -12.30 12.07 2.67
CA GLN A 635 -12.28 10.67 2.23
C GLN A 635 -10.85 10.12 2.23
N PHE A 636 -10.73 8.78 2.27
CA PHE A 636 -9.44 8.12 2.12
C PHE A 636 -8.83 8.45 0.76
N SER A 637 -7.59 8.94 0.78
CA SER A 637 -6.76 8.96 -0.42
C SER A 637 -6.24 7.55 -0.72
N ALA A 638 -6.12 7.19 -1.99
CA ALA A 638 -5.56 5.91 -2.42
C ALA A 638 -4.21 6.11 -3.10
N LEU A 639 -3.22 5.28 -2.75
CA LEU A 639 -1.86 5.32 -3.32
C LEU A 639 -1.55 3.96 -3.93
N SER A 640 -1.17 3.94 -5.21
CA SER A 640 -0.63 2.72 -5.84
C SER A 640 0.76 2.39 -5.31
N VAL A 641 1.18 1.14 -5.48
CA VAL A 641 2.57 0.75 -5.23
C VAL A 641 3.54 1.58 -6.08
N TYR A 642 3.12 1.99 -7.28
CA TYR A 642 3.91 2.87 -8.12
C TYR A 642 4.05 4.26 -7.52
N ASP A 643 2.96 4.88 -7.04
CA ASP A 643 3.03 6.20 -6.41
C ASP A 643 3.89 6.18 -5.13
N LEU A 644 3.83 5.07 -4.39
CA LEU A 644 4.66 4.85 -3.21
C LEU A 644 6.15 4.64 -3.53
N SER A 645 6.48 4.15 -4.72
CA SER A 645 7.87 3.85 -5.13
C SER A 645 8.47 4.86 -6.10
N ARG A 646 7.65 5.76 -6.66
CA ARG A 646 8.05 6.75 -7.65
C ARG A 646 9.06 7.74 -7.09
N GLN A 647 10.11 7.99 -7.88
CA GLN A 647 11.17 8.94 -7.53
C GLN A 647 11.05 10.29 -8.25
N LYS A 648 10.27 10.37 -9.33
CA LYS A 648 10.08 11.62 -10.10
C LYS A 648 8.81 12.33 -9.66
N VAL A 649 8.88 13.64 -9.50
CA VAL A 649 7.72 14.49 -9.24
C VAL A 649 7.09 14.87 -10.58
N GLU A 650 5.86 14.42 -10.82
CA GLU A 650 5.10 14.73 -12.04
C GLU A 650 3.85 15.56 -11.71
N LYS A 651 3.55 16.55 -12.56
CA LYS A 651 2.37 17.41 -12.39
C LYS A 651 1.09 16.59 -12.54
N GLY A 652 0.16 16.72 -11.58
CA GLY A 652 -1.11 15.98 -11.59
C GLY A 652 -1.02 14.54 -11.07
N LYS A 653 0.14 14.10 -10.56
CA LYS A 653 0.30 12.80 -9.91
C LYS A 653 0.54 12.99 -8.41
N VAL A 654 0.01 12.06 -7.61
CA VAL A 654 0.20 12.07 -6.16
C VAL A 654 1.64 11.67 -5.86
N ASN A 655 2.34 12.49 -5.08
CA ASN A 655 3.71 12.21 -4.65
C ASN A 655 3.72 12.03 -3.13
N TYR A 656 4.11 10.85 -2.67
CA TYR A 656 4.19 10.55 -1.25
C TYR A 656 5.54 11.02 -0.66
N GLN A 657 5.54 12.00 0.23
CA GLN A 657 6.76 12.54 0.85
C GLN A 657 7.06 11.94 2.24
N GLY A 658 6.12 11.21 2.83
CA GLY A 658 6.31 10.42 4.04
C GLY A 658 5.53 10.91 5.26
N LEU A 659 5.07 12.16 5.25
CA LEU A 659 4.37 12.79 6.37
C LEU A 659 2.86 12.68 6.27
N GLU A 660 2.37 12.61 5.04
CA GLU A 660 0.95 12.67 4.74
C GLU A 660 0.22 11.55 5.49
N ALA A 661 0.87 10.39 5.64
CA ALA A 661 0.32 9.24 6.34
C ALA A 661 0.20 9.41 7.87
N TYR A 662 0.88 10.39 8.47
CA TYR A 662 0.74 10.74 9.90
C TYR A 662 -0.37 11.79 10.13
N ARG A 663 -0.88 12.44 9.08
CA ARG A 663 -1.90 13.50 9.14
C ARG A 663 -3.24 13.11 8.51
N GLN A 664 -3.23 12.11 7.63
CA GLN A 664 -4.40 11.67 6.87
C GLN A 664 -4.43 10.15 6.75
N ARG A 665 -5.62 9.61 6.48
CA ARG A 665 -5.81 8.18 6.22
C ARG A 665 -5.56 7.86 4.75
N TYR A 666 -4.80 6.80 4.50
CA TYR A 666 -4.46 6.36 3.15
C TYR A 666 -4.73 4.86 2.96
N ARG A 667 -5.35 4.52 1.83
CA ARG A 667 -5.40 3.15 1.30
C ARG A 667 -4.13 2.90 0.49
N MET A 668 -3.16 2.21 1.09
CA MET A 668 -1.87 1.94 0.47
C MET A 668 -1.90 0.63 -0.32
N ALA A 669 -1.67 0.69 -1.63
CA ALA A 669 -1.55 -0.43 -2.56
C ALA A 669 -2.73 -1.43 -2.57
N ARG A 670 -3.90 -1.09 -2.03
CA ARG A 670 -5.01 -2.05 -1.83
C ARG A 670 -5.58 -2.70 -3.09
N LEU A 671 -5.35 -2.11 -4.26
CA LEU A 671 -5.94 -2.54 -5.54
C LEU A 671 -4.92 -3.14 -6.53
N GLU A 672 -3.72 -3.49 -6.06
CA GLU A 672 -2.70 -4.11 -6.92
C GLU A 672 -3.09 -5.53 -7.34
N ARG A 673 -2.61 -5.93 -8.53
CA ARG A 673 -2.78 -7.27 -9.11
C ARG A 673 -1.43 -7.89 -9.40
N ILE A 674 -1.30 -9.19 -9.20
CA ILE A 674 -0.07 -9.92 -9.54
C ILE A 674 -0.01 -10.11 -11.06
N PRO A 675 1.05 -9.66 -11.75
CA PRO A 675 1.22 -9.89 -13.18
C PRO A 675 1.39 -11.38 -13.52
N GLU A 676 1.08 -11.76 -14.75
CA GLU A 676 1.28 -13.13 -15.24
C GLU A 676 2.75 -13.44 -15.54
N LYS A 677 3.49 -12.46 -16.08
CA LYS A 677 4.90 -12.62 -16.47
C LYS A 677 5.83 -12.57 -15.26
N THR A 678 6.78 -13.50 -15.17
CA THR A 678 7.75 -13.56 -14.06
C THR A 678 8.57 -12.28 -13.89
N GLU A 679 8.99 -11.64 -14.98
CA GLU A 679 9.70 -10.36 -14.92
C GLU A 679 8.88 -9.26 -14.25
N ASP A 680 7.61 -9.15 -14.64
CA ASP A 680 6.69 -8.19 -14.04
C ASP A 680 6.38 -8.53 -12.57
N GLN A 681 6.33 -9.83 -12.22
CA GLN A 681 6.20 -10.28 -10.82
C GLN A 681 7.42 -9.91 -9.97
N ILE A 682 8.65 -10.10 -10.48
CA ILE A 682 9.89 -9.68 -9.81
C ILE A 682 9.83 -8.17 -9.56
N ASN A 683 9.47 -7.40 -10.58
CA ASN A 683 9.38 -5.95 -10.46
C ASN A 683 8.30 -5.53 -9.46
N LEU A 684 7.09 -6.11 -9.50
CA LEU A 684 6.03 -5.80 -8.53
C LEU A 684 6.49 -6.09 -7.10
N LEU A 685 7.08 -7.27 -6.85
CA LEU A 685 7.56 -7.62 -5.51
C LEU A 685 8.65 -6.65 -5.03
N ARG A 686 9.58 -6.27 -5.90
CA ARG A 686 10.59 -5.25 -5.60
C ARG A 686 9.96 -3.90 -5.25
N LEU A 687 8.93 -3.47 -6.00
CA LEU A 687 8.21 -2.22 -5.72
C LEU A 687 7.46 -2.29 -4.38
N LEU A 688 6.82 -3.41 -4.06
CA LEU A 688 6.14 -3.63 -2.78
C LEU A 688 7.12 -3.56 -1.60
N LEU A 689 8.26 -4.25 -1.68
CA LEU A 689 9.29 -4.20 -0.65
C LEU A 689 9.90 -2.80 -0.51
N SER A 690 10.09 -2.09 -1.62
CA SER A 690 10.55 -0.70 -1.59
C SER A 690 9.51 0.23 -0.97
N ALA A 691 8.22 -0.01 -1.25
CA ALA A 691 7.13 0.72 -0.64
C ALA A 691 7.08 0.49 0.88
N CYS A 692 7.25 -0.76 1.36
CA CYS A 692 7.33 -1.09 2.80
C CYS A 692 8.36 -0.21 3.53
N LEU A 693 9.59 -0.14 2.99
CA LEU A 693 10.67 0.67 3.57
C LEU A 693 10.35 2.17 3.54
N ARG A 694 9.75 2.65 2.44
CA ARG A 694 9.44 4.07 2.27
C ARG A 694 8.29 4.54 3.15
N ILE A 695 7.27 3.72 3.36
CA ILE A 695 6.13 4.05 4.22
C ILE A 695 6.42 3.76 5.70
N GLY A 696 7.39 2.87 5.98
CA GLY A 696 7.71 2.43 7.34
C GLY A 696 6.60 1.61 8.00
N ARG A 697 5.81 0.88 7.19
CA ARG A 697 4.64 0.09 7.62
C ARG A 697 4.62 -1.29 6.97
N PRO A 698 3.95 -2.26 7.62
CA PRO A 698 3.81 -3.57 7.06
C PRO A 698 2.89 -3.61 5.83
N ILE A 699 3.24 -4.43 4.84
CA ILE A 699 2.39 -4.74 3.68
C ILE A 699 2.23 -6.26 3.59
N HIS A 700 0.99 -6.72 3.63
CA HIS A 700 0.63 -8.13 3.48
C HIS A 700 -0.18 -8.33 2.20
N VAL A 701 0.22 -9.31 1.39
CA VAL A 701 -0.40 -9.65 0.12
C VAL A 701 -1.12 -10.97 0.28
N PHE A 702 -2.43 -10.94 0.04
CA PHE A 702 -3.30 -12.10 0.10
C PHE A 702 -3.92 -12.40 -1.28
N LYS A 703 -3.77 -13.64 -1.74
CA LYS A 703 -4.62 -14.23 -2.76
C LYS A 703 -5.91 -14.77 -2.15
N GLY A 704 -5.83 -15.27 -0.91
CA GLY A 704 -6.97 -15.71 -0.10
C GLY A 704 -7.58 -14.58 0.74
N LEU A 705 -8.34 -14.95 1.77
CA LEU A 705 -8.84 -14.01 2.76
C LEU A 705 -7.69 -13.54 3.67
N PRO A 706 -7.62 -12.24 3.99
CA PRO A 706 -6.66 -11.72 4.94
C PRO A 706 -6.72 -12.44 6.29
N THR A 707 -5.54 -12.72 6.84
CA THR A 707 -5.35 -13.28 8.18
C THR A 707 -4.29 -12.48 8.92
N PRO A 708 -4.41 -12.25 10.24
CA PRO A 708 -3.45 -11.45 10.99
C PRO A 708 -2.02 -12.00 10.88
N GLN A 709 -1.07 -11.16 10.46
CA GLN A 709 0.35 -11.51 10.40
C GLN A 709 1.19 -10.64 11.34
N LYS A 710 2.28 -11.22 11.87
CA LYS A 710 3.28 -10.50 12.69
C LYS A 710 4.49 -10.02 11.90
N ALA A 711 4.66 -10.49 10.66
CA ALA A 711 5.75 -10.09 9.79
C ALA A 711 5.64 -8.62 9.36
N PHE A 712 6.73 -8.04 8.86
CA PHE A 712 6.67 -6.72 8.24
C PHE A 712 6.21 -6.81 6.79
N PHE A 713 6.57 -7.89 6.10
CA PHE A 713 6.05 -8.20 4.78
C PHE A 713 5.59 -9.65 4.76
N TYR A 714 4.46 -9.91 4.12
CA TYR A 714 3.89 -11.25 3.98
C TYR A 714 3.27 -11.43 2.60
N PHE A 715 3.42 -12.61 1.99
CA PHE A 715 2.80 -12.93 0.72
C PHE A 715 2.39 -14.42 0.66
N ASP A 716 1.09 -14.67 0.85
CA ASP A 716 0.50 -16.02 1.00
C ASP A 716 0.68 -16.95 -0.21
N ALA A 717 0.67 -16.37 -1.41
CA ALA A 717 0.70 -17.09 -2.68
C ALA A 717 1.88 -16.65 -3.54
N MET A 718 3.01 -16.36 -2.89
CA MET A 718 4.25 -15.97 -3.58
C MET A 718 4.63 -17.04 -4.63
N PRO A 719 4.87 -16.65 -5.90
CA PRO A 719 5.32 -17.57 -6.94
C PRO A 719 6.54 -18.38 -6.50
N SER A 720 6.58 -19.66 -6.86
CA SER A 720 7.59 -20.61 -6.35
C SER A 720 9.02 -20.11 -6.57
N VAL A 721 9.34 -19.58 -7.74
CA VAL A 721 10.67 -19.02 -8.06
C VAL A 721 11.05 -17.89 -7.09
N LEU A 722 10.13 -16.96 -6.82
CA LEU A 722 10.36 -15.84 -5.90
C LEU A 722 10.49 -16.33 -4.45
N ARG A 723 9.69 -17.32 -4.05
CA ARG A 723 9.78 -17.93 -2.73
C ARG A 723 11.13 -18.59 -2.50
N HIS A 724 11.68 -19.30 -3.49
CA HIS A 724 13.02 -19.90 -3.38
C HIS A 724 14.14 -18.83 -3.40
N LEU A 725 13.99 -17.79 -4.23
CA LEU A 725 14.93 -16.67 -4.30
C LEU A 725 15.09 -15.97 -2.95
N LEU A 726 13.97 -15.68 -2.28
CA LEU A 726 13.97 -15.01 -0.98
C LEU A 726 14.24 -16.00 0.17
N GLY A 727 13.77 -17.23 0.04
CA GLY A 727 13.89 -18.31 1.04
C GLY A 727 12.67 -18.46 1.95
N CYS A 728 11.72 -17.51 1.89
CA CYS A 728 10.55 -17.45 2.75
C CYS A 728 9.42 -16.66 2.07
N GLN A 729 8.24 -16.69 2.69
CA GLN A 729 7.05 -15.91 2.26
C GLN A 729 6.82 -14.68 3.13
N GLU A 730 7.53 -14.60 4.26
CA GLU A 730 7.46 -13.53 5.24
C GLU A 730 8.84 -12.92 5.47
N LEU A 731 8.90 -11.61 5.65
CA LEU A 731 10.14 -10.89 5.94
C LEU A 731 9.94 -9.96 7.13
N ARG A 732 10.97 -9.88 7.96
CA ARG A 732 11.15 -8.80 8.94
C ARG A 732 11.89 -7.63 8.30
N LEU A 733 11.79 -6.45 8.90
CA LEU A 733 12.32 -5.19 8.37
C LEU A 733 13.79 -5.31 7.94
N GLU A 734 14.63 -5.91 8.78
CA GLU A 734 16.07 -6.07 8.54
C GLU A 734 16.39 -6.96 7.33
N GLN A 735 15.46 -7.85 6.95
CA GLN A 735 15.64 -8.77 5.82
C GLN A 735 15.28 -8.14 4.47
N ILE A 736 14.49 -7.05 4.47
CA ILE A 736 13.95 -6.43 3.25
C ILE A 736 15.06 -5.87 2.33
N PRO A 737 16.09 -5.14 2.81
CA PRO A 737 17.15 -4.63 1.94
C PRO A 737 17.88 -5.74 1.18
N ALA A 738 18.21 -6.85 1.84
CA ALA A 738 18.84 -8.00 1.20
C ALA A 738 17.90 -8.66 0.17
N ALA A 739 16.61 -8.77 0.48
CA ALA A 739 15.60 -9.27 -0.45
C ALA A 739 15.48 -8.40 -1.71
N ILE A 740 15.49 -7.07 -1.57
CA ILE A 740 15.49 -6.12 -2.70
C ILE A 740 16.74 -6.32 -3.56
N ASN A 741 17.93 -6.50 -2.96
CA ASN A 741 19.15 -6.74 -3.71
C ASN A 741 19.08 -8.05 -4.54
N ARG A 742 18.54 -9.13 -3.96
CA ARG A 742 18.31 -10.39 -4.69
C ARG A 742 17.32 -10.22 -5.83
N LEU A 743 16.25 -9.45 -5.64
CA LEU A 743 15.27 -9.15 -6.70
C LEU A 743 15.87 -8.29 -7.82
N ASN A 744 16.74 -7.34 -7.49
CA ASN A 744 17.48 -6.55 -8.47
C ASN A 744 18.40 -7.43 -9.33
N MET A 745 19.10 -8.39 -8.72
CA MET A 745 19.91 -9.36 -9.45
C MET A 745 19.02 -10.23 -10.34
N ALA A 746 17.94 -10.79 -9.80
CA ALA A 746 16.97 -11.58 -10.55
C ALA A 746 16.40 -10.83 -11.76
N GLN A 747 16.03 -9.56 -11.58
CA GLN A 747 15.56 -8.71 -12.68
C GLN A 747 16.63 -8.51 -13.75
N THR A 748 17.90 -8.29 -13.34
CA THR A 748 19.03 -8.12 -14.26
C THR A 748 19.29 -9.40 -15.06
N LEU A 749 19.23 -10.57 -14.40
CA LEU A 749 19.40 -11.86 -15.07
C LEU A 749 18.27 -12.12 -16.08
N ALA A 750 17.03 -11.79 -15.72
CA ALA A 750 15.87 -11.99 -16.58
C ALA A 750 15.90 -11.08 -17.82
N SER A 751 16.26 -9.80 -17.65
CA SER A 751 16.29 -8.82 -18.74
C SER A 751 17.54 -8.88 -19.62
N THR A 752 18.60 -9.58 -19.19
CA THR A 752 19.84 -9.72 -19.98
C THR A 752 19.61 -10.71 -21.13
N ALA A 753 19.79 -10.23 -22.36
CA ALA A 753 19.66 -11.04 -23.56
C ALA A 753 20.57 -12.28 -23.50
N GLY A 754 20.00 -13.47 -23.67
CA GLY A 754 20.74 -14.74 -23.68
C GLY A 754 20.96 -15.43 -22.32
N LEU A 755 20.48 -14.86 -21.20
CA LEU A 755 20.35 -15.55 -19.91
C LEU A 755 18.91 -16.03 -19.66
N GLY A 756 17.96 -15.08 -19.57
CA GLY A 756 16.52 -15.36 -19.49
C GLY A 756 16.09 -16.18 -18.26
N TYR A 757 14.89 -16.79 -18.37
CA TYR A 757 14.23 -17.50 -17.26
C TYR A 757 15.00 -18.72 -16.74
N ASP A 758 15.69 -19.47 -17.60
CA ASP A 758 16.43 -20.68 -17.21
C ASP A 758 17.55 -20.38 -16.20
N VAL A 759 18.30 -19.30 -16.43
CA VAL A 759 19.39 -18.86 -15.54
C VAL A 759 18.83 -18.25 -14.27
N LEU A 760 17.77 -17.44 -14.37
CA LEU A 760 17.04 -16.93 -13.21
C LEU A 760 16.55 -18.07 -12.32
N ASN A 761 15.96 -19.11 -12.92
CA ASN A 761 15.46 -20.26 -12.18
C ASN A 761 16.61 -20.96 -11.44
N LEU A 762 17.78 -21.17 -12.08
CA LEU A 762 18.94 -21.71 -11.37
C LEU A 762 19.44 -20.79 -10.23
N TYR A 763 19.41 -19.47 -10.43
CA TYR A 763 19.83 -18.48 -9.42
C TYR A 763 18.92 -18.45 -8.19
N ALA A 764 17.61 -18.63 -8.41
CA ALA A 764 16.62 -18.59 -7.34
C ALA A 764 16.88 -19.67 -6.26
N PHE A 765 17.24 -20.89 -6.66
CA PHE A 765 17.40 -22.00 -5.72
C PHE A 765 18.80 -22.01 -5.09
N PRO A 766 18.92 -22.09 -3.75
CA PRO A 766 20.22 -22.10 -3.07
C PRO A 766 21.19 -23.17 -3.60
N ARG A 767 20.71 -24.38 -3.86
CA ARG A 767 21.53 -25.52 -4.33
C ARG A 767 22.13 -25.33 -5.74
N THR A 768 21.58 -24.43 -6.56
CA THR A 768 22.04 -24.20 -7.94
C THR A 768 22.51 -22.77 -8.18
N ARG A 769 22.40 -21.90 -7.16
CA ARG A 769 22.71 -20.47 -7.28
C ARG A 769 24.15 -20.22 -7.70
N PHE A 770 25.09 -20.96 -7.10
CA PHE A 770 26.52 -20.86 -7.45
C PHE A 770 26.77 -21.15 -8.94
N ARG A 771 26.17 -22.21 -9.48
CA ARG A 771 26.23 -22.56 -10.91
C ARG A 771 25.69 -21.44 -11.80
N ALA A 772 24.57 -20.84 -11.39
CA ALA A 772 23.96 -19.73 -12.12
C ALA A 772 24.88 -18.50 -12.13
N ILE A 773 25.51 -18.18 -11.00
CA ILE A 773 26.48 -17.08 -10.89
C ILE A 773 27.64 -17.29 -11.86
N CYS A 774 28.27 -18.47 -11.85
CA CYS A 774 29.38 -18.77 -12.76
C CYS A 774 28.96 -18.71 -14.24
N LEU A 775 27.79 -19.25 -14.57
CA LEU A 775 27.25 -19.22 -15.93
C LEU A 775 26.96 -17.80 -16.41
N ALA A 776 26.28 -17.00 -15.59
CA ALA A 776 25.95 -15.61 -15.91
C ALA A 776 27.21 -14.75 -16.01
N TRP A 777 28.22 -14.99 -15.17
CA TRP A 777 29.49 -14.29 -15.22
C TRP A 777 30.25 -14.62 -16.51
N CYS A 778 30.33 -15.90 -16.88
CA CYS A 778 30.97 -16.31 -18.14
C CYS A 778 30.29 -15.67 -19.35
N HIS A 779 28.96 -15.61 -19.34
CA HIS A 779 28.20 -14.92 -20.40
C HIS A 779 28.56 -13.44 -20.45
N ALA A 780 28.52 -12.73 -19.32
CA ALA A 780 28.84 -11.31 -19.27
C ALA A 780 30.29 -11.03 -19.71
N HIS A 781 31.24 -11.89 -19.31
CA HIS A 781 32.64 -11.84 -19.73
C HIS A 781 32.79 -11.99 -21.26
N ASP A 782 32.06 -12.92 -21.88
CA ASP A 782 32.09 -13.10 -23.33
C ASP A 782 31.46 -11.94 -24.10
N ALA A 783 30.31 -11.46 -23.64
CA ALA A 783 29.63 -10.31 -24.24
C ALA A 783 30.52 -9.06 -24.19
N LEU A 784 31.24 -8.85 -23.07
CA LEU A 784 32.16 -7.72 -22.91
C LEU A 784 33.35 -7.73 -23.87
N LYS A 785 33.81 -8.90 -24.32
CA LYS A 785 34.86 -9.00 -25.35
C LYS A 785 34.37 -8.52 -26.72
N GLN A 786 33.08 -8.69 -26.99
CA GLN A 786 32.45 -8.43 -28.29
C GLN A 786 31.79 -7.04 -28.38
N SER A 787 31.56 -6.37 -27.25
CA SER A 787 30.78 -5.11 -27.17
C SER A 787 31.64 -3.86 -27.46
N SER A 788 31.10 -2.91 -28.22
CA SER A 788 31.66 -1.56 -28.34
C SER A 788 31.48 -0.74 -27.03
N SER A 789 32.23 0.35 -26.87
CA SER A 789 32.45 1.02 -25.57
C SER A 789 31.18 1.48 -24.82
N GLN A 790 30.06 1.77 -25.49
CA GLN A 790 28.83 2.29 -24.87
C GLN A 790 27.90 1.23 -24.24
N GLU A 791 27.80 0.00 -24.77
CA GLU A 791 27.00 -1.08 -24.18
C GLU A 791 27.70 -1.79 -23.01
N SER A 792 29.00 -1.50 -22.82
CA SER A 792 29.86 -2.18 -21.85
C SER A 792 29.54 -1.90 -20.38
N GLY A 793 28.83 -0.81 -20.05
CA GLY A 793 28.65 -0.35 -18.67
C GLY A 793 27.80 -1.30 -17.80
N ALA A 794 26.62 -1.68 -18.27
CA ALA A 794 25.70 -2.55 -17.52
C ALA A 794 26.26 -3.97 -17.37
N LEU A 795 26.87 -4.51 -18.43
CA LEU A 795 27.53 -5.82 -18.40
C LEU A 795 28.75 -5.84 -17.48
N LYS A 796 29.56 -4.77 -17.43
CA LYS A 796 30.66 -4.63 -16.45
C LYS A 796 30.15 -4.66 -15.02
N GLN A 797 29.06 -3.93 -14.73
CA GLN A 797 28.45 -3.94 -13.41
C GLN A 797 27.90 -5.32 -13.03
N LEU A 798 27.24 -6.02 -13.96
CA LEU A 798 26.77 -7.39 -13.74
C LEU A 798 27.93 -8.34 -13.45
N ALA A 799 28.97 -8.34 -14.28
CA ALA A 799 30.15 -9.17 -14.08
C ALA A 799 30.84 -8.89 -12.74
N SER A 800 30.96 -7.62 -12.34
CA SER A 800 31.53 -7.25 -11.05
C SER A 800 30.70 -7.75 -9.86
N LYS A 801 29.36 -7.67 -9.93
CA LYS A 801 28.49 -8.16 -8.86
C LYS A 801 28.53 -9.68 -8.72
N LEU A 802 28.46 -10.39 -9.84
CA LEU A 802 28.54 -11.86 -9.86
C LEU A 802 29.90 -12.36 -9.35
N HIS A 803 30.96 -11.61 -9.63
CA HIS A 803 32.29 -11.91 -9.10
C HIS A 803 32.37 -11.77 -7.58
N HIS A 804 31.75 -10.73 -7.01
CA HIS A 804 31.66 -10.56 -5.56
C HIS A 804 30.85 -11.70 -4.90
N GLU A 805 29.66 -12.03 -5.45
CA GLU A 805 28.84 -13.13 -4.94
C GLU A 805 29.55 -14.50 -5.03
N PHE A 806 30.41 -14.70 -6.03
CA PHE A 806 31.23 -15.91 -6.14
C PHE A 806 32.19 -16.05 -4.96
N TYR A 807 32.94 -15.01 -4.60
CA TYR A 807 33.85 -15.06 -3.45
C TYR A 807 33.10 -15.19 -2.13
N ASP A 808 32.00 -14.44 -1.94
CA ASP A 808 31.19 -14.53 -0.73
C ASP A 808 30.70 -15.97 -0.49
N ILE A 809 30.20 -16.64 -1.54
CA ILE A 809 29.76 -18.05 -1.42
C ILE A 809 30.95 -18.96 -1.11
N GLN A 810 32.10 -18.72 -1.74
CA GLN A 810 33.29 -19.54 -1.58
C GLN A 810 33.94 -19.42 -0.20
N GLU A 811 34.03 -18.21 0.36
CA GLU A 811 34.73 -17.93 1.63
C GLU A 811 33.83 -18.05 2.86
N ARG A 812 32.54 -17.68 2.74
CA ARG A 812 31.68 -17.40 3.89
C ARG A 812 30.49 -18.34 4.05
N SER A 813 30.31 -19.34 3.17
CA SER A 813 29.08 -20.12 3.15
C SER A 813 29.26 -21.62 2.92
N ASN A 814 28.55 -22.44 3.71
CA ASN A 814 28.30 -23.86 3.42
C ASN A 814 27.31 -24.07 2.25
N GLN A 815 27.12 -23.07 1.38
CA GLN A 815 26.11 -23.12 0.29
C GLN A 815 26.66 -23.74 -1.00
N MET A 816 27.98 -23.87 -1.14
CA MET A 816 28.59 -24.55 -2.28
C MET A 816 28.52 -26.07 -2.09
N SER A 817 28.00 -26.79 -3.07
CA SER A 817 28.00 -28.25 -3.03
C SER A 817 29.42 -28.81 -3.18
N GLU A 818 29.68 -30.00 -2.66
CA GLU A 818 30.97 -30.69 -2.86
C GLU A 818 31.32 -30.81 -4.35
N SER A 819 30.30 -31.06 -5.19
CA SER A 819 30.47 -31.16 -6.64
C SER A 819 30.91 -29.85 -7.30
N ASP A 820 30.41 -28.71 -6.82
CA ASP A 820 30.82 -27.40 -7.32
C ASP A 820 32.22 -27.05 -6.80
N GLY A 821 32.51 -27.38 -5.53
CA GLY A 821 33.82 -27.21 -4.92
C GLY A 821 34.93 -27.99 -5.62
N ALA A 822 34.66 -29.22 -6.07
CA ALA A 822 35.59 -30.01 -6.89
C ALA A 822 35.99 -29.27 -8.18
N LEU A 823 35.02 -28.66 -8.86
CA LEU A 823 35.29 -27.89 -10.09
C LEU A 823 36.02 -26.57 -9.83
N VAL A 824 35.76 -25.91 -8.71
CA VAL A 824 36.52 -24.71 -8.29
C VAL A 824 37.98 -25.06 -8.05
N ARG A 825 38.25 -26.15 -7.30
CA ARG A 825 39.63 -26.62 -7.06
C ARG A 825 40.31 -27.02 -8.37
N LEU A 826 39.61 -27.74 -9.25
CA LEU A 826 40.12 -28.09 -10.57
C LEU A 826 40.45 -26.84 -11.41
N GLY A 827 39.57 -25.83 -11.45
CA GLY A 827 39.82 -24.58 -12.18
C GLY A 827 41.06 -23.85 -11.67
N ARG A 828 41.24 -23.78 -10.35
CA ARG A 828 42.46 -23.19 -9.73
C ARG A 828 43.72 -24.00 -10.06
N ALA A 829 43.65 -25.32 -10.00
CA ALA A 829 44.77 -26.19 -10.36
C ALA A 829 45.17 -26.03 -11.83
N ALA A 830 44.21 -25.77 -12.73
CA ALA A 830 44.50 -25.55 -14.14
C ALA A 830 45.37 -24.31 -14.40
N ALA A 831 45.32 -23.30 -13.53
CA ALA A 831 46.18 -22.11 -13.63
C ALA A 831 47.68 -22.44 -13.41
N ARG A 832 47.98 -23.59 -12.79
CA ARG A 832 49.35 -24.11 -12.62
C ARG A 832 49.85 -24.77 -13.90
N ILE A 833 49.00 -25.37 -14.75
CA ILE A 833 49.45 -26.12 -15.94
C ILE A 833 49.25 -25.37 -17.27
N GLN A 834 48.24 -24.50 -17.36
CA GLN A 834 47.97 -23.70 -18.55
C GLN A 834 48.37 -22.25 -18.32
N ARG A 835 49.01 -21.60 -19.30
CA ARG A 835 49.31 -20.16 -19.27
C ARG A 835 48.01 -19.33 -19.30
N ARG A 836 48.03 -18.19 -18.62
CA ARG A 836 46.92 -17.22 -18.63
C ARG A 836 46.48 -16.89 -20.07
N PRO A 837 45.19 -17.10 -20.42
CA PRO A 837 44.64 -16.68 -21.71
C PRO A 837 44.71 -15.15 -21.88
N GLY A 838 44.89 -14.69 -23.12
CA GLY A 838 44.83 -13.26 -23.45
C GLY A 838 43.43 -12.65 -23.24
N GLY A 839 43.33 -11.32 -23.16
CA GLY A 839 42.05 -10.63 -22.94
C GLY A 839 40.98 -10.90 -24.01
N GLN A 840 41.41 -11.23 -25.24
CA GLN A 840 40.55 -11.60 -26.37
C GLN A 840 40.54 -13.11 -26.65
N ALA A 841 40.98 -13.94 -25.70
CA ALA A 841 41.01 -15.39 -25.87
C ALA A 841 39.59 -15.95 -26.08
N SER A 842 39.48 -16.95 -26.95
CA SER A 842 38.22 -17.64 -27.21
C SER A 842 37.79 -18.50 -26.02
N THR A 843 36.50 -18.81 -25.91
CA THR A 843 35.99 -19.75 -24.90
C THR A 843 36.68 -21.11 -24.97
N ASN A 844 37.04 -21.59 -26.17
CA ASN A 844 37.74 -22.85 -26.35
C ASN A 844 39.16 -22.84 -25.76
N GLU A 845 39.83 -21.69 -25.78
CA GLU A 845 41.14 -21.53 -25.14
C GLU A 845 41.02 -21.49 -23.62
N GLU A 846 40.02 -20.77 -23.09
CA GLU A 846 39.77 -20.71 -21.64
C GLU A 846 39.25 -22.04 -21.06
N MET A 847 38.72 -22.92 -21.91
CA MET A 847 38.24 -24.27 -21.56
C MET A 847 39.19 -25.39 -22.03
N LEU A 848 40.39 -25.06 -22.52
CA LEU A 848 41.27 -25.99 -23.24
C LEU A 848 41.56 -27.26 -22.43
N VAL A 849 42.12 -27.10 -21.23
CA VAL A 849 42.50 -28.21 -20.35
C VAL A 849 41.28 -29.05 -19.97
N PHE A 850 40.17 -28.43 -19.57
CA PHE A 850 38.94 -29.15 -19.23
C PHE A 850 38.40 -29.99 -20.39
N ASN A 851 38.43 -29.45 -21.62
CA ASN A 851 38.00 -30.16 -22.81
C ASN A 851 38.94 -31.33 -23.17
N ILE A 852 40.25 -31.15 -23.01
CA ILE A 852 41.22 -32.24 -23.22
C ILE A 852 40.93 -33.39 -22.25
N CYS A 853 40.77 -33.12 -20.96
CA CYS A 853 40.48 -34.15 -19.96
C CYS A 853 39.18 -34.90 -20.28
N LEU A 854 38.10 -34.17 -20.58
CA LEU A 854 36.81 -34.79 -20.85
C LEU A 854 36.83 -35.64 -22.14
N ASN A 855 37.45 -35.15 -23.21
CA ASN A 855 37.56 -35.90 -24.46
C ASN A 855 38.45 -37.13 -24.28
N SER A 856 39.59 -36.98 -23.60
CA SER A 856 40.53 -38.09 -23.35
C SER A 856 39.91 -39.17 -22.48
N ALA A 857 39.17 -38.81 -21.41
CA ALA A 857 38.43 -39.77 -20.60
C ALA A 857 37.40 -40.58 -21.43
N LEU A 858 36.74 -39.93 -22.38
CA LEU A 858 35.78 -40.60 -23.28
C LEU A 858 36.47 -41.53 -24.27
N GLU A 859 37.59 -41.11 -24.85
CA GLU A 859 38.37 -41.93 -25.78
C GLU A 859 39.00 -43.15 -25.11
N LEU A 860 39.61 -42.96 -23.93
CA LEU A 860 40.20 -44.04 -23.13
C LEU A 860 39.14 -45.06 -22.72
N ARG A 861 37.98 -44.58 -22.27
CA ARG A 861 36.84 -45.45 -21.96
C ARG A 861 36.33 -46.20 -23.18
N ALA A 862 36.23 -45.55 -24.34
CA ALA A 862 35.82 -46.21 -25.58
C ALA A 862 36.81 -47.32 -26.01
N ARG A 863 38.09 -47.20 -25.60
CA ARG A 863 39.13 -48.22 -25.78
C ARG A 863 39.18 -49.26 -24.64
N GLY A 864 38.23 -49.24 -23.71
CA GLY A 864 38.15 -50.18 -22.60
C GLY A 864 39.06 -49.87 -21.40
N GLN A 865 39.75 -48.73 -21.40
CA GLN A 865 40.62 -48.28 -20.29
C GLN A 865 39.79 -47.42 -19.32
N ALA A 866 39.37 -48.04 -18.21
CA ALA A 866 38.48 -47.42 -17.24
C ALA A 866 39.02 -47.45 -15.79
N ASP A 867 40.16 -48.08 -15.55
CA ASP A 867 40.85 -48.02 -14.26
C ASP A 867 41.49 -46.64 -14.02
N GLU A 868 41.54 -46.25 -12.76
CA GLU A 868 41.97 -44.91 -12.33
C GLU A 868 43.40 -44.58 -12.80
N ALA A 869 44.34 -45.52 -12.68
CA ALA A 869 45.73 -45.32 -13.09
C ALA A 869 45.85 -45.07 -14.61
N SER A 870 45.18 -45.89 -15.43
CA SER A 870 45.19 -45.72 -16.89
C SER A 870 44.54 -44.41 -17.32
N LEU A 871 43.46 -43.98 -16.66
CA LEU A 871 42.82 -42.69 -16.93
C LEU A 871 43.75 -41.53 -16.57
N ILE A 872 44.41 -41.57 -15.41
CA ILE A 872 45.34 -40.51 -14.97
C ILE A 872 46.51 -40.38 -15.95
N HIS A 873 47.22 -41.48 -16.24
CA HIS A 873 48.37 -41.45 -17.14
C HIS A 873 47.98 -41.05 -18.57
N GLY A 874 46.86 -41.57 -19.08
CA GLY A 874 46.37 -41.23 -20.42
C GLY A 874 45.98 -39.76 -20.57
N ILE A 875 45.26 -39.21 -19.58
CA ILE A 875 44.88 -37.79 -19.57
C ILE A 875 46.12 -36.89 -19.41
N ALA A 876 47.05 -37.23 -18.51
CA ALA A 876 48.26 -36.43 -18.29
C ALA A 876 49.12 -36.33 -19.56
N GLY A 877 49.31 -37.43 -20.29
CA GLY A 877 50.05 -37.44 -21.56
C GLY A 877 49.39 -36.59 -22.64
N GLU A 878 48.06 -36.65 -22.75
CA GLU A 878 47.30 -35.79 -23.67
C GLU A 878 47.38 -34.30 -23.28
N LEU A 879 47.33 -33.99 -21.99
CA LEU A 879 47.48 -32.62 -21.48
C LEU A 879 48.85 -32.05 -21.83
N GLU A 880 49.94 -32.76 -21.51
CA GLU A 880 51.30 -32.32 -21.80
C GLU A 880 51.49 -32.09 -23.31
N THR A 881 51.15 -33.10 -24.12
CA THR A 881 51.29 -33.05 -25.58
C THR A 881 50.54 -31.86 -26.18
N ASN A 882 49.30 -31.64 -25.76
CA ASN A 882 48.48 -30.56 -26.32
C ASN A 882 48.90 -29.18 -25.81
N LEU A 883 49.33 -29.05 -24.55
CA LEU A 883 49.78 -27.77 -23.99
C LEU A 883 51.13 -27.33 -24.57
N VAL A 884 52.06 -28.26 -24.80
CA VAL A 884 53.34 -27.99 -25.47
C VAL A 884 53.10 -27.64 -26.94
N ARG A 885 52.35 -28.47 -27.67
CA ARG A 885 52.06 -28.26 -29.10
C ARG A 885 51.38 -26.92 -29.39
N LYS A 886 50.52 -26.45 -28.48
CA LYS A 886 49.78 -25.18 -28.62
C LYS A 886 50.49 -23.98 -27.98
N GLU A 887 51.69 -24.19 -27.41
CA GLU A 887 52.45 -23.17 -26.66
C GLU A 887 51.63 -22.52 -25.52
N LYS A 888 50.79 -23.31 -24.85
CA LYS A 888 49.91 -22.88 -23.75
C LYS A 888 50.31 -23.44 -22.39
N GLY A 889 51.46 -24.11 -22.27
CA GLY A 889 51.99 -24.56 -20.98
C GLY A 889 52.31 -23.37 -20.05
N ALA A 890 51.98 -23.51 -18.77
CA ALA A 890 52.34 -22.52 -17.76
C ALA A 890 53.86 -22.47 -17.50
N ALA A 891 54.34 -21.32 -17.04
CA ALA A 891 55.73 -21.14 -16.64
C ALA A 891 56.04 -21.89 -15.33
N ARG A 892 57.29 -22.32 -15.17
CA ARG A 892 57.78 -23.11 -14.03
C ARG A 892 57.50 -22.47 -12.66
N LYS A 893 57.63 -21.14 -12.57
CA LYS A 893 57.33 -20.35 -11.36
C LYS A 893 55.89 -20.43 -10.85
N HIS A 894 54.94 -20.85 -11.70
CA HIS A 894 53.53 -21.03 -11.32
C HIS A 894 53.19 -22.47 -10.94
N ARG A 895 54.22 -23.34 -10.84
CA ARG A 895 54.12 -24.78 -10.52
C ARG A 895 55.03 -25.18 -9.37
N ASP A 896 55.37 -24.27 -8.49
CA ASP A 896 56.26 -24.55 -7.34
C ASP A 896 57.57 -25.23 -7.78
N GLU A 897 58.15 -24.75 -8.87
CA GLU A 897 59.37 -25.28 -9.50
C GLU A 897 59.30 -26.71 -10.09
N GLN A 898 58.10 -27.31 -10.17
CA GLN A 898 57.86 -28.61 -10.80
C GLN A 898 57.90 -28.58 -12.35
N SER A 899 58.23 -29.74 -12.94
CA SER A 899 58.13 -29.96 -14.40
C SER A 899 56.67 -29.88 -14.86
N LEU A 900 56.45 -29.62 -16.17
CA LEU A 900 55.09 -29.58 -16.72
C LEU A 900 54.43 -30.96 -16.64
N GLU A 901 55.19 -32.02 -16.92
CA GLU A 901 54.77 -33.42 -16.82
C GLU A 901 54.23 -33.75 -15.43
N ALA A 902 55.00 -33.47 -14.36
CA ALA A 902 54.60 -33.74 -12.98
C ALA A 902 53.31 -32.99 -12.60
N ALA A 903 53.21 -31.72 -12.98
CA ALA A 903 52.00 -30.93 -12.71
C ALA A 903 50.78 -31.39 -13.55
N CYS A 904 50.99 -31.89 -14.77
CA CYS A 904 49.92 -32.50 -15.57
C CYS A 904 49.45 -33.82 -14.95
N MET A 905 50.35 -34.62 -14.38
CA MET A 905 50.01 -35.83 -13.60
C MET A 905 49.17 -35.50 -12.37
N ASP A 906 49.59 -34.51 -11.56
CA ASP A 906 48.84 -34.07 -10.38
C ASP A 906 47.43 -33.56 -10.76
N PHE A 907 47.34 -32.76 -11.82
CA PHE A 907 46.08 -32.26 -12.34
C PHE A 907 45.17 -33.37 -12.86
N ALA A 908 45.72 -34.32 -13.62
CA ALA A 908 44.98 -35.46 -14.15
C ALA A 908 44.45 -36.36 -13.02
N GLY A 909 45.27 -36.59 -11.98
CA GLY A 909 44.85 -37.25 -10.74
C GLY A 909 43.63 -36.59 -10.14
N GLN A 910 43.71 -35.28 -9.91
CA GLN A 910 42.59 -34.52 -9.36
C GLN A 910 41.34 -34.57 -10.26
N PHE A 911 41.48 -34.45 -11.58
CA PHE A 911 40.34 -34.56 -12.50
C PHE A 911 39.66 -35.92 -12.42
N VAL A 912 40.43 -37.01 -12.44
CA VAL A 912 39.91 -38.38 -12.46
C VAL A 912 39.19 -38.70 -11.16
N THR A 913 39.81 -38.41 -10.01
CA THR A 913 39.25 -38.72 -8.69
C THR A 913 38.06 -37.81 -8.36
N ASP A 914 38.26 -36.48 -8.37
CA ASP A 914 37.26 -35.54 -7.85
C ASP A 914 36.12 -35.29 -8.85
N VAL A 915 36.41 -35.23 -10.16
CA VAL A 915 35.43 -34.78 -11.17
C VAL A 915 34.88 -35.94 -12.00
N TRP A 916 35.72 -36.81 -12.55
CA TRP A 916 35.25 -37.92 -13.38
C TRP A 916 34.54 -38.99 -12.55
N HIS A 917 35.17 -39.52 -11.52
CA HIS A 917 34.54 -40.50 -10.62
C HIS A 917 33.64 -39.84 -9.58
N GLY A 918 34.07 -38.73 -8.97
CA GLY A 918 33.27 -38.01 -7.97
C GLY A 918 32.01 -37.34 -8.53
N VAL A 919 32.16 -36.29 -9.35
CA VAL A 919 31.02 -35.50 -9.86
C VAL A 919 30.24 -36.21 -10.97
N LEU A 920 30.94 -36.83 -11.93
CA LEU A 920 30.33 -37.39 -13.14
C LEU A 920 30.01 -38.89 -13.02
N GLN A 921 30.44 -39.55 -11.94
CA GLN A 921 30.20 -40.98 -11.69
C GLN A 921 30.64 -41.86 -12.87
N GLY A 922 31.73 -41.48 -13.55
CA GLY A 922 32.30 -42.17 -14.71
C GLY A 922 31.42 -42.10 -15.97
N ARG A 923 30.49 -41.14 -16.09
CA ARG A 923 29.59 -41.00 -17.24
C ARG A 923 29.71 -39.62 -17.91
N PRO A 924 29.59 -39.54 -19.25
CA PRO A 924 29.57 -38.26 -19.94
C PRO A 924 28.40 -37.39 -19.46
N PRO A 925 28.62 -36.10 -19.15
CA PRO A 925 27.53 -35.19 -18.82
C PRO A 925 26.70 -34.86 -20.07
N ALA A 926 25.38 -34.70 -19.90
CA ALA A 926 24.53 -34.11 -20.93
C ALA A 926 25.00 -32.68 -21.27
N GLN A 927 24.71 -32.19 -22.48
CA GLN A 927 25.19 -30.89 -22.97
C GLN A 927 24.90 -29.73 -22.01
N LYS A 928 23.69 -29.67 -21.43
CA LYS A 928 23.30 -28.65 -20.43
C LYS A 928 24.14 -28.75 -19.16
N ALA A 929 24.42 -29.96 -18.68
CA ALA A 929 25.28 -30.19 -17.53
C ALA A 929 26.75 -29.83 -17.82
N ARG A 930 27.29 -30.23 -18.98
CA ARG A 930 28.64 -29.87 -19.43
C ARG A 930 28.83 -28.35 -19.44
N ARG A 931 27.84 -27.60 -19.93
CA ARG A 931 27.86 -26.13 -19.93
C ARG A 931 27.98 -25.55 -18.51
N LEU A 932 27.19 -26.05 -17.56
CA LEU A 932 27.22 -25.58 -16.17
C LEU A 932 28.54 -25.90 -15.46
N LEU A 933 29.00 -27.15 -15.56
CA LEU A 933 30.27 -27.59 -14.96
C LEU A 933 31.44 -26.81 -15.56
N GLY A 934 31.43 -26.62 -16.88
CA GLY A 934 32.43 -25.82 -17.58
C GLY A 934 32.45 -24.36 -17.15
N SER A 935 31.29 -23.74 -16.90
CA SER A 935 31.24 -22.37 -16.38
C SER A 935 31.85 -22.21 -15.00
N ILE A 936 31.66 -23.19 -14.09
CA ILE A 936 32.30 -23.16 -12.77
C ILE A 936 33.82 -23.24 -12.91
N TYR A 937 34.30 -24.26 -13.64
CA TYR A 937 35.72 -24.46 -13.91
C TYR A 937 36.35 -23.18 -14.52
N ARG A 938 35.70 -22.62 -15.54
CA ARG A 938 36.18 -21.46 -16.29
C ARG A 938 36.28 -20.21 -15.43
N MET A 939 35.25 -19.93 -14.64
CA MET A 939 35.27 -18.78 -13.74
C MET A 939 36.42 -18.95 -12.73
N ALA A 940 36.53 -20.10 -12.08
CA ALA A 940 37.58 -20.37 -11.11
C ALA A 940 39.00 -20.29 -11.71
N PHE A 941 39.21 -20.82 -12.92
CA PHE A 941 40.48 -20.74 -13.66
C PHE A 941 40.89 -19.30 -13.95
N LEU A 942 39.96 -18.48 -14.43
CA LEU A 942 40.24 -17.08 -14.73
C LEU A 942 40.46 -16.23 -13.47
N GLN A 943 39.76 -16.53 -12.37
CA GLN A 943 39.98 -15.83 -11.09
C GLN A 943 41.32 -16.19 -10.45
N ALA A 944 41.77 -17.45 -10.55
CA ALA A 944 43.06 -17.87 -9.99
C ALA A 944 44.24 -17.00 -10.50
N PHE A 945 44.20 -16.55 -11.76
CA PHE A 945 45.20 -15.62 -12.29
C PHE A 945 45.07 -14.19 -11.79
N ARG A 946 43.86 -13.75 -11.40
CA ARG A 946 43.67 -12.43 -10.79
C ARG A 946 44.20 -12.42 -9.37
N ASP A 947 43.84 -13.43 -8.58
CA ASP A 947 44.30 -13.61 -7.20
C ASP A 947 45.85 -13.61 -7.13
N ALA A 948 46.50 -14.35 -8.03
CA ALA A 948 47.97 -14.41 -8.09
C ALA A 948 48.62 -13.06 -8.45
N GLN A 949 47.96 -12.23 -9.28
CA GLN A 949 48.47 -10.90 -9.63
C GLN A 949 48.33 -9.89 -8.49
N GLU A 950 47.23 -9.95 -7.76
CA GLU A 950 47.00 -9.07 -6.59
C GLU A 950 47.99 -9.41 -5.47
N GLN A 951 48.27 -10.69 -5.24
CA GLN A 951 49.31 -11.13 -4.31
C GLN A 951 50.70 -10.65 -4.72
N THR A 952 51.06 -10.78 -6.00
CA THR A 952 52.36 -10.32 -6.52
C THR A 952 52.54 -8.80 -6.35
N ASN A 953 51.49 -8.01 -6.63
CA ASN A 953 51.51 -6.54 -6.48
C ASN A 953 51.56 -6.08 -5.02
N THR A 954 50.93 -6.84 -4.10
CA THR A 954 50.94 -6.52 -2.66
C THR A 954 52.32 -6.82 -2.07
N GLU A 955 52.96 -7.92 -2.47
CA GLU A 955 54.34 -8.24 -2.10
C GLU A 955 55.33 -7.17 -2.60
N THR A 956 55.14 -6.63 -3.81
CA THR A 956 56.01 -5.56 -4.34
C THR A 956 55.88 -4.23 -3.56
N LEU A 957 54.71 -3.93 -3.00
CA LEU A 957 54.47 -2.73 -2.16
C LEU A 957 55.02 -2.87 -0.74
N THR A 958 55.14 -4.10 -0.21
CA THR A 958 55.78 -4.36 1.08
C THR A 958 57.31 -4.49 1.00
N THR A 959 57.87 -4.58 -0.20
CA THR A 959 59.32 -4.70 -0.45
C THR A 959 59.91 -3.45 -1.10
N GLU A 960 59.44 -2.24 -0.75
CA GLU A 960 60.30 -1.05 -0.90
C GLU A 960 61.26 -0.98 0.30
N PRO A 961 62.57 -1.17 0.11
CA PRO A 961 63.53 -1.01 1.18
C PRO A 961 63.76 0.49 1.44
N ALA A 962 63.69 0.88 2.72
CA ALA A 962 64.32 2.09 3.20
C ALA A 962 65.81 2.07 2.81
N GLN A 963 66.24 3.00 1.96
CA GLN A 963 67.66 3.31 1.74
C GLN A 963 67.82 4.69 1.09
N GLY A 964 68.52 5.60 1.79
CA GLY A 964 69.14 6.81 1.25
C GLY A 964 68.61 8.12 1.79
#